data_AF-A0A2H0L5M2-F1
#
_entry.id   AF-A0A2H0L5M2-F1
#
_cell.length_a   1.000
_cell.length_b   1.000
_cell.length_c   1.000
_cell.angle_alpha   90.00
_cell.angle_beta   90.00
_cell.angle_gamma   90.00
#
_symmetry.space_group_name_H-M   'P 1'
#
loop_
_entity.id
_entity.type
_entity.pdbx_description
1 polymer ?
#
loop_
_entity_poly.entity_id
_entity_poly.type
_entity_poly.pdbx_seq_one_letter_code
_entity_poly.pdbx_strand_id
1 'polypeptide(L)'
;EPVSPEQPVAPEQPVVTEQPVSPEQPVAPVEQMAPVEPVSPEQPVAAEQPLAPVVHQHKKGHLLGIMLGLIAVFAILGIGFSVFLFLPAGQDLLGSLGYGQVVAYALAMIILGLVGTLSLVGGLMGLFKLLTAKKEDKPAKKKGFTLALVAALAFLLAGAGFIVSFVGFNGLSTGPANIADSVITEPTELRSLTAPVEIVFDASQVPYNSAEFEVISYLWAFGDGSNATGSKVTHKFNRKPDTGVYNVSLTINYRNLATNEEVKQVIQIPVGIENQQAIIDFTISPDYGSTPITITFDASQSEDPDGEIVAYEWDFNADGTIDAEGVIVEHEFLEDGEYQITLNVTDTNGETTKAVKPLSLSAEGGFSIKFSLQPDDAPLRANIGYQFDATATAAPENGKLTQYTWNFGDNSGTQSGRKVTHSYRNEGIYTLTLTVFTETGQTQTKEFPIQVGDLNTSPNALITSVPAAVGGSINGSVPLTVKFSANDSTDPNKDIVEFSWDFDGDGISDALGGNAEHTYTDTGEYLVVLTLTDADGNKDTAEAKVSVGERGVQARLSANPIAGEAPLAVSFDASGTTTDPSDPVVTFEWNFGDNTPVRRDNAQITYVYKQIGTYTATLTAITGSGKKSTAQTVINVNPVSLKACFTMSRKTGAAPVTVQFSSKCTRGVVSGTKWNFGDGKESIERDPVHTFDTPGTYTIKLEVQKDNVIDSFSDIVEVRVE
;
A
#
# COMPACT_ATOMS: atom_id res chain seq x y z
N GLU A 1 9.64 1.33 -68.68
CA GLU A 1 10.97 1.81 -68.22
C GLU A 1 10.89 3.28 -67.81
N PRO A 2 11.82 3.77 -66.97
CA PRO A 2 11.56 4.86 -66.02
C PRO A 2 12.06 6.24 -66.45
N VAL A 3 11.67 7.29 -65.71
CA VAL A 3 12.37 8.59 -65.66
C VAL A 3 12.52 9.05 -64.20
N SER A 4 13.62 9.75 -63.93
CA SER A 4 14.17 10.17 -62.63
C SER A 4 13.39 11.30 -61.92
N PRO A 5 13.51 11.46 -60.58
CA PRO A 5 12.94 12.59 -59.84
C PRO A 5 13.80 13.87 -59.88
N GLU A 6 13.15 15.03 -59.64
CA GLU A 6 13.77 16.35 -59.41
C GLU A 6 13.73 16.78 -57.93
N GLN A 7 14.46 17.85 -57.60
CA GLN A 7 14.70 18.35 -56.23
C GLN A 7 13.56 19.23 -55.66
N PRO A 8 13.44 19.37 -54.32
CA PRO A 8 12.68 20.44 -53.70
C PRO A 8 13.52 21.70 -53.41
N VAL A 9 12.83 22.85 -53.35
CA VAL A 9 13.38 24.21 -53.20
C VAL A 9 13.28 24.70 -51.74
N ALA A 10 14.14 25.65 -51.34
CA ALA A 10 14.19 26.24 -50.00
C ALA A 10 13.14 27.37 -49.77
N PRO A 11 12.83 27.73 -48.50
CA PRO A 11 12.11 28.96 -48.15
C PRO A 11 13.00 30.05 -47.51
N GLU A 12 12.58 31.31 -47.67
CA GLU A 12 13.26 32.52 -47.16
C GLU A 12 12.76 32.97 -45.76
N GLN A 13 13.54 33.84 -45.11
CA GLN A 13 13.15 34.65 -43.92
C GLN A 13 12.65 36.06 -44.38
N PRO A 14 12.43 37.13 -43.55
CA PRO A 14 12.60 37.32 -42.09
C PRO A 14 11.55 38.24 -41.37
N VAL A 15 11.85 38.60 -40.10
CA VAL A 15 11.69 39.93 -39.40
C VAL A 15 11.04 39.87 -38.00
N VAL A 16 11.49 40.79 -37.13
CA VAL A 16 11.33 40.93 -35.66
C VAL A 16 10.38 42.10 -35.29
N THR A 17 9.76 42.10 -34.10
CA THR A 17 9.38 43.34 -33.36
C THR A 17 9.10 43.11 -31.85
N GLU A 18 9.10 44.18 -31.04
CA GLU A 18 9.07 44.18 -29.56
C GLU A 18 7.76 44.74 -28.93
N GLN A 19 7.56 44.43 -27.63
CA GLN A 19 6.80 45.15 -26.57
C GLN A 19 5.27 45.43 -26.70
N PRO A 20 4.52 45.35 -25.56
CA PRO A 20 3.23 46.01 -25.36
C PRO A 20 3.25 47.13 -24.27
N VAL A 21 2.25 48.03 -24.30
CA VAL A 21 2.12 49.24 -23.46
C VAL A 21 0.74 49.28 -22.75
N SER A 22 0.65 50.00 -21.63
CA SER A 22 -0.56 50.25 -20.79
C SER A 22 -1.45 51.42 -21.28
N PRO A 23 -2.74 51.49 -20.89
CA PRO A 23 -3.32 52.68 -20.22
C PRO A 23 -4.40 52.33 -19.13
N GLU A 24 -4.92 53.17 -18.21
CA GLU A 24 -4.69 54.58 -17.83
C GLU A 24 -5.00 54.85 -16.31
N GLN A 25 -5.75 55.89 -15.91
CA GLN A 25 -6.19 56.25 -14.54
C GLN A 25 -7.63 56.82 -14.49
N PRO A 26 -8.22 57.12 -13.29
CA PRO A 26 -8.16 58.47 -12.66
C PRO A 26 -8.24 58.45 -11.09
N VAL A 27 -8.25 59.53 -10.25
CA VAL A 27 -7.69 60.92 -10.18
C VAL A 27 -7.67 61.39 -8.68
N ALA A 28 -7.07 62.55 -8.38
CA ALA A 28 -6.84 63.20 -7.06
C ALA A 28 -8.08 63.93 -6.41
N PRO A 29 -7.97 64.65 -5.26
CA PRO A 29 -7.34 66.01 -5.20
C PRO A 29 -6.55 66.38 -3.89
N VAL A 30 -5.37 67.07 -3.96
CA VAL A 30 -5.09 68.54 -3.66
C VAL A 30 -4.76 68.81 -2.15
N GLU A 31 -3.79 69.63 -1.67
CA GLU A 31 -3.36 71.01 -2.05
C GLU A 31 -1.92 71.50 -1.61
N GLN A 32 -1.31 72.36 -2.46
CA GLN A 32 -0.35 73.50 -2.32
C GLN A 32 0.79 73.65 -1.24
N MET A 33 2.04 73.59 -1.75
CA MET A 33 3.12 74.64 -1.84
C MET A 33 3.47 75.70 -0.74
N ALA A 34 4.76 75.62 -0.28
CA ALA A 34 5.79 76.69 -0.19
C ALA A 34 5.66 77.87 0.85
N PRO A 35 6.70 78.72 1.13
CA PRO A 35 8.09 78.77 0.61
C PRO A 35 9.22 78.89 1.68
N VAL A 36 10.43 79.24 1.21
CA VAL A 36 11.76 79.35 1.87
C VAL A 36 12.06 80.74 2.45
N GLU A 37 12.93 80.87 3.46
CA GLU A 37 13.91 82.00 3.65
C GLU A 37 14.89 81.70 4.82
N PRO A 38 16.06 82.38 4.96
CA PRO A 38 16.99 82.88 3.94
C PRO A 38 18.45 82.42 4.16
N VAL A 39 19.33 82.71 3.19
CA VAL A 39 20.81 82.54 3.28
C VAL A 39 21.46 83.93 3.33
N SER A 40 22.53 84.12 4.12
CA SER A 40 23.43 85.29 4.01
C SER A 40 24.80 85.05 4.68
N PRO A 41 25.86 85.77 4.26
CA PRO A 41 27.04 85.06 3.76
C PRO A 41 28.39 85.63 4.23
N GLU A 42 29.49 85.12 3.62
CA GLU A 42 30.75 85.85 3.37
C GLU A 42 31.64 86.21 4.60
N GLN A 43 32.97 86.38 4.51
CA GLN A 43 33.90 86.69 3.40
C GLN A 43 35.33 86.06 3.70
N PRO A 44 36.45 86.30 2.95
CA PRO A 44 37.35 85.20 2.52
C PRO A 44 38.88 85.44 2.74
N VAL A 45 39.72 84.62 2.07
CA VAL A 45 41.18 84.82 1.78
C VAL A 45 42.10 84.56 3.00
N ALA A 46 43.29 83.92 2.92
CA ALA A 46 44.23 83.67 1.81
C ALA A 46 44.88 82.26 1.82
N ALA A 47 45.56 81.92 0.72
CA ALA A 47 46.56 80.83 0.62
C ALA A 47 47.94 81.30 1.19
N GLU A 48 48.98 80.49 1.40
CA GLU A 48 49.69 79.67 0.38
C GLU A 48 50.48 78.46 0.94
N GLN A 49 50.35 77.31 0.23
CA GLN A 49 51.40 76.32 -0.16
C GLN A 49 52.28 75.57 0.89
N PRO A 50 52.93 74.42 0.55
CA PRO A 50 52.80 73.53 -0.63
C PRO A 50 52.50 72.03 -0.29
N LEU A 51 52.44 71.18 -1.33
CA LEU A 51 51.99 69.77 -1.33
C LEU A 51 52.96 68.71 -0.77
N ALA A 52 52.38 67.62 -0.24
CA ALA A 52 52.95 66.27 -0.13
C ALA A 52 51.80 65.21 -0.27
N PRO A 53 52.07 63.92 -0.56
CA PRO A 53 51.24 63.16 -1.52
C PRO A 53 49.94 62.51 -1.00
N VAL A 54 49.07 62.21 -1.98
CA VAL A 54 47.75 61.55 -1.84
C VAL A 54 47.85 60.12 -1.30
N VAL A 55 47.00 59.78 -0.32
CA VAL A 55 46.65 58.38 0.03
C VAL A 55 45.14 58.29 0.29
N HIS A 56 44.42 57.49 -0.50
CA HIS A 56 43.03 57.10 -0.18
C HIS A 56 43.01 56.11 1.00
N GLN A 57 42.10 56.29 1.96
CA GLN A 57 41.64 55.18 2.81
C GLN A 57 40.10 55.13 2.94
N HIS A 58 39.55 53.96 2.64
CA HIS A 58 38.12 53.66 2.65
C HIS A 58 37.54 53.54 4.07
N LYS A 59 36.31 54.05 4.25
CA LYS A 59 35.39 53.58 5.31
C LYS A 59 34.92 52.14 5.00
N LYS A 60 35.70 51.11 5.38
CA LYS A 60 35.28 49.69 5.40
C LYS A 60 35.30 49.12 6.83
N GLY A 61 34.44 49.64 7.71
CA GLY A 61 34.41 49.25 9.13
C GLY A 61 33.04 48.95 9.75
N HIS A 62 31.94 49.46 9.19
CA HIS A 62 30.61 49.38 9.84
C HIS A 62 29.79 48.16 9.40
N LEU A 63 29.77 47.85 8.10
CA LEU A 63 28.94 46.77 7.54
C LEU A 63 29.24 45.39 8.14
N LEU A 64 30.51 45.09 8.39
CA LEU A 64 30.96 43.80 8.93
C LEU A 64 30.51 43.57 10.39
N GLY A 65 30.38 44.65 11.17
CA GLY A 65 29.90 44.57 12.56
C GLY A 65 28.42 44.25 12.65
N ILE A 66 27.62 44.81 11.74
CA ILE A 66 26.17 44.57 11.64
C ILE A 66 25.92 43.12 11.18
N MET A 67 26.65 42.66 10.16
CA MET A 67 26.54 41.28 9.66
C MET A 67 26.89 40.23 10.74
N LEU A 68 27.94 40.47 11.54
CA LEU A 68 28.32 39.60 12.66
C LEU A 68 27.28 39.59 13.79
N GLY A 69 26.61 40.72 14.07
CA GLY A 69 25.53 40.79 15.04
C GLY A 69 24.32 39.96 14.62
N LEU A 70 23.92 40.06 13.34
CA LEU A 70 22.81 39.28 12.77
C LEU A 70 23.09 37.77 12.84
N ILE A 71 24.29 37.33 12.46
CA ILE A 71 24.68 35.90 12.50
C ILE A 71 24.54 35.33 13.93
N ALA A 72 24.96 36.08 14.96
CA ALA A 72 24.82 35.64 16.35
C ALA A 72 23.35 35.52 16.79
N VAL A 73 22.48 36.44 16.35
CA VAL A 73 21.04 36.38 16.63
C VAL A 73 20.39 35.18 15.94
N PHE A 74 20.67 34.96 14.64
CA PHE A 74 20.15 33.80 13.92
C PHE A 74 20.68 32.46 14.48
N ALA A 75 21.90 32.41 15.00
CA ALA A 75 22.42 31.22 15.68
C ALA A 75 21.64 30.88 16.97
N ILE A 76 21.32 31.89 17.78
CA ILE A 76 20.54 31.71 19.03
C ILE A 76 19.09 31.32 18.70
N LEU A 77 18.46 31.98 17.73
CA LEU A 77 17.12 31.65 17.28
C LEU A 77 17.04 30.25 16.65
N GLY A 78 18.04 29.87 15.84
CA GLY A 78 18.13 28.53 15.25
C GLY A 78 18.25 27.43 16.31
N ILE A 79 19.16 27.58 17.28
CA ILE A 79 19.29 26.62 18.39
C ILE A 79 17.99 26.56 19.22
N GLY A 80 17.39 27.72 19.55
CA GLY A 80 16.13 27.78 20.28
C GLY A 80 14.96 27.12 19.55
N PHE A 81 14.87 27.32 18.23
CA PHE A 81 13.86 26.68 17.39
C PHE A 81 14.11 25.16 17.28
N SER A 82 15.34 24.72 17.07
CA SER A 82 15.70 23.28 17.09
C SER A 82 15.30 22.61 18.40
N VAL A 83 15.44 23.28 19.56
CA VAL A 83 14.97 22.76 20.85
C VAL A 83 13.44 22.77 20.93
N PHE A 84 12.78 23.84 20.45
CA PHE A 84 11.31 23.92 20.42
C PHE A 84 10.67 22.77 19.62
N LEU A 85 11.26 22.36 18.49
CA LEU A 85 10.79 21.23 17.71
C LEU A 85 10.72 19.90 18.50
N PHE A 86 11.46 19.76 19.60
CA PHE A 86 11.45 18.56 20.46
C PHE A 86 10.65 18.74 21.77
N LEU A 87 10.04 19.91 22.00
CA LEU A 87 9.08 20.09 23.09
C LEU A 87 7.67 19.64 22.64
N PRO A 88 6.79 19.22 23.58
CA PRO A 88 5.42 18.78 23.24
C PRO A 88 4.67 19.77 22.33
N ALA A 89 4.67 21.06 22.69
CA ALA A 89 4.02 22.11 21.90
C ALA A 89 4.59 22.28 20.47
N GLY A 90 5.84 21.89 20.21
CA GLY A 90 6.43 21.87 18.87
C GLY A 90 6.02 20.63 18.07
N GLN A 91 5.90 19.48 18.74
CA GLN A 91 5.36 18.25 18.14
C GLN A 91 3.86 18.40 17.82
N ASP A 92 3.07 18.98 18.72
CA ASP A 92 1.64 19.27 18.52
C ASP A 92 1.42 20.22 17.33
N LEU A 93 2.26 21.26 17.21
CA LEU A 93 2.21 22.20 16.08
C LEU A 93 2.55 21.51 14.75
N LEU A 94 3.59 20.68 14.70
CA LEU A 94 3.92 19.92 13.48
C LEU A 94 2.83 18.91 13.12
N GLY A 95 2.26 18.22 14.10
CA GLY A 95 1.13 17.30 13.91
C GLY A 95 -0.10 18.01 13.34
N SER A 96 -0.42 19.21 13.82
CA SER A 96 -1.52 20.04 13.29
C SER A 96 -1.30 20.50 11.83
N LEU A 97 -0.07 20.43 11.34
CA LEU A 97 0.34 20.75 9.97
C LEU A 97 0.59 19.50 9.10
N GLY A 98 0.28 18.30 9.61
CA GLY A 98 0.47 17.03 8.90
C GLY A 98 1.92 16.52 8.85
N TYR A 99 2.85 17.14 9.60
CA TYR A 99 4.26 16.75 9.60
C TYR A 99 4.59 15.82 10.77
N GLY A 100 5.07 14.61 10.44
CA GLY A 100 5.51 13.61 11.42
C GLY A 100 6.86 13.92 12.07
N GLN A 101 7.15 13.20 13.16
CA GLN A 101 8.35 13.37 13.99
C GLN A 101 9.67 13.30 13.19
N VAL A 102 9.74 12.48 12.14
CA VAL A 102 10.88 12.37 11.20
C VAL A 102 11.23 13.73 10.57
N VAL A 103 10.22 14.53 10.21
CA VAL A 103 10.39 15.86 9.62
C VAL A 103 10.95 16.85 10.66
N ALA A 104 10.54 16.72 11.93
CA ALA A 104 11.09 17.52 13.03
C ALA A 104 12.61 17.31 13.18
N TYR A 105 13.06 16.04 13.15
CA TYR A 105 14.48 15.70 13.19
C TYR A 105 15.25 16.22 11.96
N ALA A 106 14.69 16.07 10.76
CA ALA A 106 15.32 16.59 9.54
C ALA A 106 15.51 18.12 9.58
N LEU A 107 14.48 18.87 9.99
CA LEU A 107 14.54 20.32 10.17
C LEU A 107 15.57 20.72 11.23
N ALA A 108 15.58 20.06 12.38
CA ALA A 108 16.55 20.33 13.44
C ALA A 108 18.01 20.13 12.96
N MET A 109 18.27 19.05 12.20
CA MET A 109 19.60 18.73 11.66
C MET A 109 20.08 19.76 10.64
N ILE A 110 19.20 20.23 9.74
CA ILE A 110 19.50 21.30 8.78
C ILE A 110 19.88 22.60 9.51
N ILE A 111 19.09 23.00 10.52
CA ILE A 111 19.32 24.23 11.29
C ILE A 111 20.62 24.14 12.09
N LEU A 112 20.89 23.02 12.77
CA LEU A 112 22.12 22.82 13.53
C LEU A 112 23.37 22.79 12.63
N GLY A 113 23.27 22.24 11.41
CA GLY A 113 24.32 22.31 10.40
C GLY A 113 24.61 23.74 9.92
N LEU A 114 23.56 24.54 9.69
CA LEU A 114 23.70 25.98 9.37
C LEU A 114 24.35 26.77 10.51
N VAL A 115 23.95 26.52 11.76
CA VAL A 115 24.57 27.19 12.93
C VAL A 115 26.02 26.76 13.11
N GLY A 116 26.36 25.48 12.90
CA GLY A 116 27.74 24.98 12.94
C GLY A 116 28.62 25.63 11.88
N THR A 117 28.18 25.68 10.62
CA THR A 117 28.96 26.31 9.52
C THR A 117 29.17 27.81 9.74
N LEU A 118 28.14 28.55 10.14
CA LEU A 118 28.25 29.98 10.49
C LEU A 118 29.19 30.22 11.67
N SER A 119 29.14 29.36 12.70
CA SER A 119 30.03 29.43 13.86
C SER A 119 31.49 29.19 13.47
N LEU A 120 31.76 28.22 12.59
CA LEU A 120 33.12 27.97 12.09
C LEU A 120 33.71 29.18 11.35
N VAL A 121 32.93 29.83 10.48
CA VAL A 121 33.34 31.06 9.76
C VAL A 121 33.61 32.21 10.74
N GLY A 122 32.72 32.44 11.71
CA GLY A 122 32.91 33.45 12.75
C GLY A 122 34.17 33.20 13.59
N GLY A 123 34.46 31.93 13.91
CA GLY A 123 35.65 31.50 14.64
C GLY A 123 36.94 31.80 13.88
N LEU A 124 36.99 31.41 12.59
CA LEU A 124 38.11 31.69 11.69
C LEU A 124 38.35 33.20 11.53
N MET A 125 37.28 34.01 11.39
CA MET A 125 37.40 35.47 11.34
C MET A 125 37.91 36.07 12.66
N GLY A 126 37.45 35.57 13.81
CA GLY A 126 37.95 35.98 15.12
C GLY A 126 39.43 35.66 15.31
N LEU A 127 39.85 34.45 14.91
CA LEU A 127 41.24 34.00 14.96
C LEU A 127 42.13 34.81 14.02
N PHE A 128 41.70 35.02 12.77
CA PHE A 128 42.42 35.85 11.79
C PHE A 128 42.62 37.28 12.32
N LYS A 129 41.60 37.88 12.94
CA LYS A 129 41.67 39.21 13.55
C LYS A 129 42.57 39.26 14.78
N LEU A 130 42.65 38.18 15.55
CA LEU A 130 43.57 38.05 16.69
C LEU A 130 45.05 37.94 16.25
N LEU A 131 45.29 37.21 15.16
CA LEU A 131 46.61 36.96 14.58
C LEU A 131 47.15 38.19 13.82
N THR A 132 46.29 38.91 13.09
CA THR A 132 46.68 40.08 12.28
C THR A 132 46.75 41.40 13.06
N ALA A 133 46.13 41.49 14.24
CA ALA A 133 46.21 42.68 15.08
C ALA A 133 47.63 42.91 15.63
N LYS A 134 48.12 44.16 15.51
CA LYS A 134 49.42 44.58 16.08
C LYS A 134 49.48 44.30 17.58
N LYS A 135 50.67 44.00 18.11
CA LYS A 135 50.88 43.61 19.53
C LYS A 135 50.36 44.65 20.53
N GLU A 136 50.26 45.89 20.09
CA GLU A 136 49.92 47.08 20.88
C GLU A 136 48.41 47.38 20.88
N ASP A 137 47.68 46.90 19.87
CA ASP A 137 46.23 47.07 19.72
C ASP A 137 45.46 46.06 20.58
N LYS A 138 45.52 46.28 21.90
CA LYS A 138 44.77 45.51 22.90
C LYS A 138 43.25 45.49 22.61
N PRO A 139 42.59 46.59 22.18
CA PRO A 139 41.18 46.56 21.80
C PRO A 139 40.85 45.61 20.65
N ALA A 140 41.61 45.62 19.55
CA ALA A 140 41.38 44.73 18.42
C ALA A 140 41.61 43.26 18.79
N LYS A 141 42.68 42.97 19.55
CA LYS A 141 42.94 41.61 20.05
C LYS A 141 41.84 41.11 20.97
N LYS A 142 41.35 41.94 21.90
CA LYS A 142 40.21 41.58 22.76
C LYS A 142 38.98 41.25 21.92
N LYS A 143 38.63 42.08 20.93
CA LYS A 143 37.49 41.83 20.02
C LYS A 143 37.66 40.55 19.17
N GLY A 144 38.85 40.28 18.65
CA GLY A 144 39.15 39.04 17.92
C GLY A 144 39.03 37.79 18.79
N PHE A 145 39.60 37.83 19.99
CA PHE A 145 39.52 36.74 20.97
C PHE A 145 38.08 36.47 21.42
N THR A 146 37.30 37.52 21.76
CA THR A 146 35.90 37.36 22.16
C THR A 146 35.06 36.76 21.03
N LEU A 147 35.26 37.18 19.78
CA LEU A 147 34.56 36.61 18.63
C LEU A 147 34.91 35.13 18.42
N ALA A 148 36.20 34.78 18.48
CA ALA A 148 36.65 33.39 18.35
C ALA A 148 36.10 32.49 19.47
N LEU A 149 36.04 32.99 20.71
CA LEU A 149 35.53 32.24 21.86
C LEU A 149 34.01 32.00 21.78
N VAL A 150 33.22 33.03 21.43
CA VAL A 150 31.76 32.90 21.26
C VAL A 150 31.43 31.94 20.11
N ALA A 151 32.16 32.05 19.00
CA ALA A 151 32.01 31.17 17.86
C ALA A 151 32.36 29.70 18.18
N ALA A 152 33.45 29.46 18.92
CA ALA A 152 33.81 28.11 19.36
C ALA A 152 32.75 27.50 20.30
N LEU A 153 32.17 28.29 21.21
CA LEU A 153 31.11 27.82 22.10
C LEU A 153 29.83 27.49 21.33
N ALA A 154 29.42 28.34 20.37
CA ALA A 154 28.27 28.08 19.50
C ALA A 154 28.46 26.83 18.62
N PHE A 155 29.68 26.61 18.11
CA PHE A 155 30.02 25.41 17.34
C PHE A 155 29.90 24.13 18.17
N LEU A 156 30.41 24.15 19.42
CA LEU A 156 30.30 23.01 20.34
C LEU A 156 28.84 22.69 20.73
N LEU A 157 28.02 23.73 20.97
CA LEU A 157 26.59 23.55 21.27
C LEU A 157 25.82 23.01 20.06
N ALA A 158 26.08 23.52 18.85
CA ALA A 158 25.50 23.00 17.62
C ALA A 158 25.90 21.54 17.37
N GLY A 159 27.17 21.19 17.57
CA GLY A 159 27.67 19.82 17.46
C GLY A 159 27.03 18.86 18.47
N ALA A 160 26.87 19.29 19.74
CA ALA A 160 26.17 18.50 20.74
C ALA A 160 24.69 18.28 20.40
N GLY A 161 23.99 19.34 19.95
CA GLY A 161 22.60 19.23 19.47
C GLY A 161 22.46 18.33 18.25
N PHE A 162 23.42 18.37 17.33
CA PHE A 162 23.45 17.52 16.14
C PHE A 162 23.63 16.04 16.52
N ILE A 163 24.52 15.72 17.46
CA ILE A 163 24.71 14.36 17.97
C ILE A 163 23.42 13.84 18.63
N VAL A 164 22.77 14.64 19.49
CA VAL A 164 21.51 14.26 20.14
C VAL A 164 20.40 14.03 19.10
N SER A 165 20.29 14.91 18.12
CA SER A 165 19.30 14.80 17.03
C SER A 165 19.57 13.58 16.14
N PHE A 166 20.83 13.30 15.81
CA PHE A 166 21.25 12.15 15.00
C PHE A 166 21.03 10.82 15.74
N VAL A 167 21.32 10.75 17.04
CA VAL A 167 21.05 9.55 17.86
C VAL A 167 19.55 9.30 17.97
N GLY A 168 18.74 10.35 18.18
CA GLY A 168 17.27 10.23 18.18
C GLY A 168 16.70 9.79 16.83
N PHE A 169 17.21 10.33 15.72
CA PHE A 169 16.81 9.95 14.37
C PHE A 169 17.13 8.49 14.05
N ASN A 170 18.34 8.01 14.38
CA ASN A 170 18.69 6.60 14.20
C ASN A 170 17.86 5.67 15.10
N GLY A 171 17.47 6.13 16.31
CA GLY A 171 16.55 5.41 17.18
C GLY A 171 15.12 5.27 16.62
N LEU A 172 14.70 6.18 15.72
CA LEU A 172 13.46 6.06 14.96
C LEU A 172 13.62 5.17 13.71
N SER A 173 14.77 5.23 13.04
CA SER A 173 15.05 4.45 11.83
C SER A 173 15.29 2.95 12.08
N THR A 174 15.38 2.52 13.34
CA THR A 174 15.33 1.11 13.75
C THR A 174 14.09 0.82 14.61
N GLY A 175 12.96 1.46 14.29
CA GLY A 175 11.68 1.04 14.84
C GLY A 175 11.40 -0.44 14.52
N PRO A 176 10.68 -1.18 15.38
CA PRO A 176 10.16 -2.49 15.00
C PRO A 176 9.30 -2.31 13.74
N ALA A 177 9.26 -3.35 12.88
CA ALA A 177 8.30 -3.39 11.78
C ALA A 177 6.90 -3.06 12.31
N ASN A 178 6.15 -2.24 11.58
CA ASN A 178 4.83 -1.81 12.03
C ASN A 178 3.98 -3.07 12.24
N ILE A 179 3.52 -3.30 13.46
CA ILE A 179 2.96 -4.62 13.81
C ILE A 179 1.62 -4.85 13.07
N ALA A 180 0.98 -3.80 12.57
CA ALA A 180 -0.13 -3.92 11.62
C ALA A 180 0.25 -4.74 10.37
N ASP A 181 1.46 -4.57 9.83
CA ASP A 181 1.97 -5.27 8.64
C ASP A 181 2.18 -6.79 8.88
N SER A 182 2.07 -7.26 10.14
CA SER A 182 2.10 -8.68 10.50
C SER A 182 0.72 -9.36 10.54
N VAL A 183 -0.36 -8.58 10.34
CA VAL A 183 -1.67 -9.12 10.01
C VAL A 183 -1.76 -9.23 8.49
N ILE A 184 -1.96 -10.45 7.99
CA ILE A 184 -2.13 -10.71 6.56
C ILE A 184 -3.61 -10.51 6.23
N THR A 185 -3.92 -9.76 5.16
CA THR A 185 -5.28 -9.64 4.64
C THR A 185 -5.41 -10.15 3.22
N GLU A 186 -6.62 -10.53 2.85
CA GLU A 186 -7.01 -10.90 1.49
C GLU A 186 -8.33 -10.16 1.18
N PRO A 187 -8.32 -9.13 0.30
CA PRO A 187 -7.17 -8.56 -0.41
C PRO A 187 -6.10 -7.93 0.51
N THR A 188 -4.85 -7.87 0.02
CA THR A 188 -3.72 -7.27 0.76
C THR A 188 -3.78 -5.76 0.79
N GLU A 189 -4.25 -5.12 -0.29
CA GLU A 189 -4.54 -3.69 -0.30
C GLU A 189 -5.92 -3.43 0.28
N LEU A 190 -5.99 -2.47 1.19
CA LEU A 190 -7.18 -2.14 1.99
C LEU A 190 -7.64 -0.69 1.72
N ARG A 191 -7.34 -0.16 0.54
CA ARG A 191 -7.67 1.20 0.11
C ARG A 191 -8.44 1.14 -1.21
N SER A 192 -9.33 2.10 -1.43
CA SER A 192 -10.10 2.22 -2.68
C SER A 192 -10.86 0.94 -3.04
N LEU A 193 -11.34 0.20 -2.03
CA LEU A 193 -12.23 -0.94 -2.24
C LEU A 193 -13.67 -0.42 -2.44
N THR A 194 -14.47 -1.07 -3.28
CA THR A 194 -15.90 -0.77 -3.39
C THR A 194 -16.69 -1.73 -2.50
N ALA A 195 -17.74 -1.25 -1.85
CA ALA A 195 -18.71 -2.14 -1.21
C ALA A 195 -19.57 -2.88 -2.28
N PRO A 196 -20.25 -3.99 -1.95
CA PRO A 196 -20.03 -4.82 -0.77
C PRO A 196 -18.78 -5.72 -0.93
N VAL A 197 -17.79 -5.57 -0.03
CA VAL A 197 -16.50 -6.30 -0.09
C VAL A 197 -16.33 -7.26 1.09
N GLU A 198 -15.87 -8.49 0.81
CA GLU A 198 -15.41 -9.43 1.83
C GLU A 198 -13.88 -9.35 1.97
N ILE A 199 -13.41 -9.23 3.21
CA ILE A 199 -11.99 -9.17 3.55
C ILE A 199 -11.68 -10.25 4.58
N VAL A 200 -10.67 -11.07 4.28
CA VAL A 200 -10.10 -12.03 5.23
C VAL A 200 -9.00 -11.33 6.02
N PHE A 201 -8.98 -11.50 7.34
CA PHE A 201 -7.94 -11.00 8.23
C PHE A 201 -7.30 -12.18 8.97
N ASP A 202 -5.97 -12.30 8.91
CA ASP A 202 -5.19 -13.41 9.48
C ASP A 202 -4.04 -12.87 10.34
N ALA A 203 -4.22 -12.98 11.65
CA ALA A 203 -3.27 -12.59 12.68
C ALA A 203 -2.42 -13.76 13.20
N SER A 204 -2.40 -14.91 12.51
CA SER A 204 -1.59 -16.07 12.93
C SER A 204 -0.08 -15.81 12.89
N GLN A 205 0.36 -14.81 12.13
CA GLN A 205 1.77 -14.44 11.95
C GLN A 205 2.21 -13.24 12.82
N VAL A 206 1.33 -12.69 13.65
CA VAL A 206 1.69 -11.57 14.55
C VAL A 206 2.74 -12.04 15.57
N PRO A 207 3.95 -11.45 15.60
CA PRO A 207 5.05 -11.95 16.40
C PRO A 207 4.88 -11.64 17.89
N TYR A 208 5.07 -12.65 18.74
CA TYR A 208 5.11 -12.51 20.19
C TYR A 208 6.21 -13.40 20.80
N ASN A 209 6.70 -13.05 22.00
CA ASN A 209 7.68 -13.86 22.70
C ASN A 209 7.02 -15.05 23.40
N SER A 210 6.96 -16.20 22.72
CA SER A 210 6.33 -17.43 23.23
C SER A 210 7.04 -18.07 24.43
N ALA A 211 8.24 -17.61 24.81
CA ALA A 211 8.90 -18.02 26.04
C ALA A 211 8.41 -17.23 27.28
N GLU A 212 7.82 -16.04 27.08
CA GLU A 212 7.31 -15.16 28.15
C GLU A 212 5.79 -15.06 28.15
N PHE A 213 5.14 -15.24 27.00
CA PHE A 213 3.72 -14.99 26.80
C PHE A 213 3.02 -16.14 26.07
N GLU A 214 1.77 -16.37 26.43
CA GLU A 214 0.85 -17.30 25.78
C GLU A 214 -0.37 -16.53 25.26
N VAL A 215 -0.78 -16.75 24.01
CA VAL A 215 -1.98 -16.11 23.45
C VAL A 215 -3.24 -16.73 24.07
N ILE A 216 -4.07 -15.89 24.68
CA ILE A 216 -5.36 -16.29 25.25
C ILE A 216 -6.47 -16.20 24.20
N SER A 217 -6.53 -15.07 23.47
CA SER A 217 -7.63 -14.78 22.54
C SER A 217 -7.29 -13.67 21.55
N TYR A 218 -7.88 -13.76 20.37
CA TYR A 218 -7.96 -12.68 19.38
C TYR A 218 -9.39 -12.13 19.36
N LEU A 219 -9.56 -10.82 19.48
CA LEU A 219 -10.83 -10.11 19.39
C LEU A 219 -10.74 -9.01 18.33
N TRP A 220 -11.61 -9.07 17.33
CA TRP A 220 -11.73 -8.10 16.25
C TRP A 220 -12.95 -7.21 16.48
N ALA A 221 -12.81 -5.91 16.18
CA ALA A 221 -13.92 -4.97 16.03
C ALA A 221 -13.72 -4.22 14.71
N PHE A 222 -14.67 -4.31 13.78
CA PHE A 222 -14.48 -3.88 12.39
C PHE A 222 -14.81 -2.41 12.12
N GLY A 223 -15.23 -1.66 13.15
CA GLY A 223 -15.59 -0.25 13.02
C GLY A 223 -17.01 0.03 12.50
N ASP A 224 -17.69 -0.98 11.95
CA ASP A 224 -19.12 -0.96 11.59
C ASP A 224 -20.06 -1.35 12.74
N GLY A 225 -19.51 -1.60 13.93
CA GLY A 225 -20.22 -2.08 15.12
C GLY A 225 -20.25 -3.61 15.26
N SER A 226 -19.77 -4.36 14.28
CA SER A 226 -19.61 -5.81 14.36
C SER A 226 -18.24 -6.23 14.90
N ASN A 227 -18.21 -7.43 15.51
CA ASN A 227 -17.02 -8.00 16.16
C ASN A 227 -16.87 -9.48 15.80
N ALA A 228 -15.65 -9.99 15.81
CA ALA A 228 -15.35 -11.43 15.64
C ALA A 228 -14.25 -11.91 16.59
N THR A 229 -14.08 -13.23 16.72
CA THR A 229 -13.01 -13.83 17.54
C THR A 229 -12.33 -14.96 16.80
N GLY A 230 -11.01 -15.02 16.85
CA GLY A 230 -10.20 -16.05 16.19
C GLY A 230 -8.95 -15.46 15.55
N SER A 231 -7.91 -16.29 15.36
CA SER A 231 -6.66 -15.86 14.72
C SER A 231 -6.83 -15.55 13.24
N LYS A 232 -7.87 -16.11 12.59
CA LYS A 232 -8.28 -15.81 11.22
C LYS A 232 -9.79 -15.61 11.19
N VAL A 233 -10.26 -14.55 10.54
CA VAL A 233 -11.67 -14.17 10.41
C VAL A 233 -11.93 -13.64 9.00
N THR A 234 -13.17 -13.74 8.53
CA THR A 234 -13.63 -13.07 7.30
C THR A 234 -14.75 -12.12 7.69
N HIS A 235 -14.75 -10.91 7.15
CA HIS A 235 -15.79 -9.91 7.40
C HIS A 235 -16.27 -9.26 6.10
N LYS A 236 -17.55 -8.91 6.04
CA LYS A 236 -18.18 -8.28 4.88
C LYS A 236 -18.58 -6.84 5.19
N PHE A 237 -17.92 -5.88 4.55
CA PHE A 237 -18.30 -4.47 4.57
C PHE A 237 -19.35 -4.23 3.48
N ASN A 238 -20.59 -3.96 3.87
CA ASN A 238 -21.73 -3.87 2.94
C ASN A 238 -21.98 -2.45 2.39
N ARG A 239 -21.26 -1.43 2.88
CA ARG A 239 -21.41 -0.02 2.47
C ARG A 239 -20.18 0.80 2.83
N LYS A 240 -20.09 2.04 2.34
CA LYS A 240 -19.10 3.05 2.76
C LYS A 240 -19.48 3.62 4.14
N PRO A 241 -18.53 3.89 5.05
CA PRO A 241 -18.79 4.66 6.27
C PRO A 241 -18.66 6.17 6.00
N ASP A 242 -19.28 7.02 6.81
CA ASP A 242 -19.24 8.49 6.70
C ASP A 242 -17.81 9.07 6.60
N THR A 243 -16.83 8.36 7.18
CA THR A 243 -15.40 8.69 7.18
C THR A 243 -14.63 8.26 5.92
N GLY A 244 -15.27 7.48 5.03
CA GLY A 244 -14.62 6.73 3.94
C GLY A 244 -13.70 5.59 4.40
N VAL A 245 -13.44 5.45 5.71
CA VAL A 245 -12.50 4.46 6.27
C VAL A 245 -13.06 3.81 7.52
N TYR A 246 -13.18 2.48 7.50
CA TYR A 246 -13.39 1.65 8.68
C TYR A 246 -12.09 1.49 9.46
N ASN A 247 -12.11 1.86 10.75
CA ASN A 247 -11.00 1.64 11.67
C ASN A 247 -11.15 0.24 12.30
N VAL A 248 -10.68 -0.79 11.60
CA VAL A 248 -10.66 -2.16 12.12
C VAL A 248 -9.61 -2.24 13.23
N SER A 249 -9.95 -2.86 14.34
CA SER A 249 -9.03 -3.08 15.45
C SER A 249 -8.97 -4.55 15.86
N LEU A 250 -7.75 -5.05 16.03
CA LEU A 250 -7.46 -6.35 16.61
C LEU A 250 -6.91 -6.15 18.01
N THR A 251 -7.54 -6.76 19.01
CA THR A 251 -7.01 -6.92 20.35
C THR A 251 -6.55 -8.36 20.57
N ILE A 252 -5.25 -8.55 20.81
CA ILE A 252 -4.68 -9.83 21.25
C ILE A 252 -4.49 -9.75 22.77
N ASN A 253 -5.10 -10.69 23.49
CA ASN A 253 -4.87 -10.86 24.92
C ASN A 253 -3.82 -11.96 25.13
N TYR A 254 -2.78 -11.67 25.91
CA TYR A 254 -1.70 -12.59 26.27
C TYR A 254 -1.71 -12.84 27.78
N ARG A 255 -1.30 -14.04 28.21
CA ARG A 255 -0.93 -14.36 29.59
C ARG A 255 0.58 -14.32 29.73
N ASN A 256 1.12 -13.53 30.64
CA ASN A 256 2.53 -13.62 31.02
C ASN A 256 2.76 -14.91 31.83
N LEU A 257 3.69 -15.76 31.40
CA LEU A 257 3.95 -17.07 31.99
C LEU A 257 4.67 -17.01 33.35
N ALA A 258 5.33 -15.89 33.68
CA ALA A 258 6.04 -15.70 34.94
C ALA A 258 5.18 -15.03 36.02
N THR A 259 4.33 -14.06 35.66
CA THR A 259 3.47 -13.32 36.61
C THR A 259 2.01 -13.80 36.61
N ASN A 260 1.58 -14.55 35.60
CA ASN A 260 0.17 -14.92 35.35
C ASN A 260 -0.75 -13.68 35.18
N GLU A 261 -0.20 -12.53 34.81
CA GLU A 261 -0.96 -11.32 34.48
C GLU A 261 -1.38 -11.33 33.00
N GLU A 262 -2.53 -10.72 32.71
CA GLU A 262 -3.00 -10.53 31.33
C GLU A 262 -2.48 -9.21 30.76
N VAL A 263 -1.89 -9.27 29.56
CA VAL A 263 -1.39 -8.12 28.81
C VAL A 263 -2.14 -8.03 27.48
N LYS A 264 -2.54 -6.82 27.08
CA LYS A 264 -3.26 -6.57 25.83
C LYS A 264 -2.39 -5.85 24.82
N GLN A 265 -2.45 -6.29 23.58
CA GLN A 265 -1.91 -5.59 22.42
C GLN A 265 -3.05 -5.22 21.49
N VAL A 266 -3.09 -3.96 21.05
CA VAL A 266 -4.08 -3.48 20.09
C VAL A 266 -3.36 -3.07 18.81
N ILE A 267 -3.86 -3.57 17.69
CA ILE A 267 -3.40 -3.28 16.33
C ILE A 267 -4.57 -2.61 15.60
N GLN A 268 -4.29 -1.53 14.86
CA GLN A 268 -5.28 -0.79 14.07
C GLN A 268 -4.99 -1.00 12.59
N ILE A 269 -6.05 -1.25 11.81
CA ILE A 269 -6.00 -1.58 10.38
C ILE A 269 -7.07 -0.73 9.68
N PRO A 270 -6.69 0.34 8.97
CA PRO A 270 -7.66 1.15 8.23
C PRO A 270 -8.08 0.43 6.94
N VAL A 271 -9.39 0.34 6.71
CA VAL A 271 -9.99 -0.19 5.47
C VAL A 271 -10.78 0.93 4.79
N GLY A 272 -10.28 1.44 3.67
CA GLY A 272 -10.90 2.51 2.88
C GLY A 272 -11.90 1.97 1.85
N ILE A 273 -13.12 2.50 1.89
CA ILE A 273 -14.22 2.17 0.97
C ILE A 273 -14.59 3.40 0.14
N GLU A 274 -14.66 3.23 -1.18
CA GLU A 274 -15.16 4.21 -2.15
C GLU A 274 -16.60 3.88 -2.59
N ASN A 275 -17.26 4.83 -3.26
CA ASN A 275 -18.66 4.76 -3.71
C ASN A 275 -18.72 4.87 -5.23
N GLN A 276 -19.58 4.11 -5.91
CA GLN A 276 -19.88 4.38 -7.32
C GLN A 276 -20.97 5.47 -7.43
N GLN A 277 -21.34 5.87 -8.64
CA GLN A 277 -22.41 6.85 -8.85
C GLN A 277 -23.64 6.15 -9.38
N ALA A 278 -24.81 6.49 -8.83
CA ALA A 278 -26.09 5.98 -9.31
C ALA A 278 -26.35 6.34 -10.79
N ILE A 279 -26.85 5.37 -11.53
CA ILE A 279 -27.25 5.48 -12.93
C ILE A 279 -28.70 5.96 -12.96
N ILE A 280 -28.95 7.11 -13.59
CA ILE A 280 -30.28 7.75 -13.60
C ILE A 280 -30.98 7.50 -14.94
N ASP A 281 -32.17 6.90 -14.89
CA ASP A 281 -33.15 6.98 -15.97
C ASP A 281 -34.57 7.22 -15.45
N PHE A 282 -35.30 8.05 -16.19
CA PHE A 282 -36.68 8.43 -15.90
C PHE A 282 -37.50 8.77 -17.15
N THR A 283 -38.81 8.57 -17.09
CA THR A 283 -39.74 8.89 -18.18
C THR A 283 -40.66 10.06 -17.82
N ILE A 284 -41.24 10.69 -18.84
CA ILE A 284 -42.17 11.83 -18.76
C ILE A 284 -43.42 11.46 -19.55
N SER A 285 -44.61 11.57 -18.95
CA SER A 285 -45.86 11.19 -19.61
C SER A 285 -47.07 12.02 -19.13
N PRO A 286 -47.79 12.73 -20.02
CA PRO A 286 -47.46 12.95 -21.43
C PRO A 286 -46.25 13.87 -21.61
N ASP A 287 -45.51 13.69 -22.71
CA ASP A 287 -44.33 14.48 -23.08
C ASP A 287 -44.68 15.80 -23.81
N TYR A 288 -45.95 16.18 -23.85
CA TYR A 288 -46.49 17.38 -24.51
C TYR A 288 -47.92 17.67 -24.03
N GLY A 289 -48.40 18.90 -24.25
CA GLY A 289 -49.84 19.22 -24.14
C GLY A 289 -50.14 20.72 -24.06
N SER A 290 -51.42 21.04 -23.87
CA SER A 290 -51.90 22.40 -23.58
C SER A 290 -52.06 22.61 -22.08
N THR A 291 -51.60 23.74 -21.56
CA THR A 291 -51.79 24.08 -20.15
C THR A 291 -53.24 24.49 -19.83
N PRO A 292 -53.75 24.22 -18.61
CA PRO A 292 -53.11 23.46 -17.53
C PRO A 292 -53.05 21.95 -17.83
N ILE A 293 -51.93 21.31 -17.50
CA ILE A 293 -51.72 19.87 -17.72
C ILE A 293 -50.97 19.20 -16.57
N THR A 294 -51.47 18.04 -16.13
CA THR A 294 -50.76 17.15 -15.19
C THR A 294 -49.89 16.16 -15.95
N ILE A 295 -48.63 16.03 -15.53
CA ILE A 295 -47.63 15.14 -16.11
C ILE A 295 -47.07 14.24 -15.03
N THR A 296 -47.01 12.93 -15.32
CA THR A 296 -46.37 11.91 -14.49
C THR A 296 -44.90 11.77 -14.88
N PHE A 297 -44.04 11.70 -13.87
CA PHE A 297 -42.62 11.44 -13.99
C PHE A 297 -42.30 10.14 -13.25
N ASP A 298 -41.58 9.22 -13.89
CA ASP A 298 -41.29 7.88 -13.34
C ASP A 298 -39.80 7.56 -13.50
N ALA A 299 -39.08 7.53 -12.37
CA ALA A 299 -37.65 7.23 -12.26
C ALA A 299 -37.35 5.79 -11.79
N SER A 300 -38.32 4.87 -11.88
CA SER A 300 -38.18 3.48 -11.42
C SER A 300 -37.11 2.65 -12.13
N GLN A 301 -36.49 3.18 -13.19
CA GLN A 301 -35.38 2.54 -13.92
C GLN A 301 -33.99 3.06 -13.48
N SER A 302 -33.94 3.98 -12.51
CA SER A 302 -32.66 4.40 -11.91
C SER A 302 -32.13 3.34 -10.95
N GLU A 303 -30.82 3.08 -10.98
CA GLU A 303 -30.16 2.03 -10.18
C GLU A 303 -28.83 2.51 -9.59
N ASP A 304 -28.38 1.85 -8.52
CA ASP A 304 -27.12 2.14 -7.83
C ASP A 304 -26.22 0.88 -7.83
N PRO A 305 -25.04 0.88 -8.46
CA PRO A 305 -24.20 -0.31 -8.61
C PRO A 305 -23.70 -0.92 -7.29
N ASP A 306 -23.45 -0.11 -6.25
CA ASP A 306 -22.91 -0.56 -4.97
C ASP A 306 -23.80 -0.31 -3.73
N GLY A 307 -25.06 0.08 -3.94
CA GLY A 307 -26.01 0.40 -2.88
C GLY A 307 -27.49 0.37 -3.27
N GLU A 308 -28.29 1.23 -2.65
CA GLU A 308 -29.69 1.50 -3.00
C GLU A 308 -29.88 3.02 -3.14
N ILE A 309 -30.79 3.47 -4.01
CA ILE A 309 -31.20 4.88 -4.08
C ILE A 309 -32.19 5.16 -2.95
N VAL A 310 -31.85 6.10 -2.05
CA VAL A 310 -32.65 6.45 -0.86
C VAL A 310 -33.48 7.72 -1.00
N ALA A 311 -33.13 8.60 -1.94
CA ALA A 311 -33.90 9.81 -2.24
C ALA A 311 -33.99 10.08 -3.75
N TYR A 312 -35.12 10.64 -4.15
CA TYR A 312 -35.43 11.10 -5.51
C TYR A 312 -36.03 12.50 -5.36
N GLU A 313 -35.28 13.53 -5.72
CA GLU A 313 -35.68 14.93 -5.57
C GLU A 313 -35.85 15.56 -6.96
N TRP A 314 -37.03 16.12 -7.22
CA TRP A 314 -37.41 16.70 -8.51
C TRP A 314 -37.45 18.23 -8.44
N ASP A 315 -36.88 18.86 -9.47
CA ASP A 315 -36.94 20.30 -9.73
C ASP A 315 -37.46 20.45 -11.17
N PHE A 316 -38.71 20.93 -11.33
CA PHE A 316 -39.39 20.98 -12.63
C PHE A 316 -39.16 22.29 -13.39
N ASN A 317 -38.61 23.31 -12.74
CA ASN A 317 -38.44 24.65 -13.29
C ASN A 317 -36.95 25.09 -13.44
N ALA A 318 -36.02 24.28 -12.94
CA ALA A 318 -34.58 24.48 -12.85
C ALA A 318 -34.15 25.71 -12.02
N ASP A 319 -34.95 26.13 -11.03
CA ASP A 319 -34.62 27.22 -10.11
C ASP A 319 -33.74 26.79 -8.93
N GLY A 320 -33.51 25.47 -8.77
CA GLY A 320 -32.69 24.89 -7.73
C GLY A 320 -33.43 24.62 -6.41
N THR A 321 -34.75 24.76 -6.37
CA THR A 321 -35.61 24.28 -5.28
C THR A 321 -36.28 22.96 -5.64
N ILE A 322 -36.50 22.11 -4.64
CA ILE A 322 -37.13 20.80 -4.83
C ILE A 322 -38.66 20.98 -4.78
N ASP A 323 -39.31 20.69 -5.89
CA ASP A 323 -40.76 20.76 -6.08
C ASP A 323 -41.48 19.49 -5.58
N ALA A 324 -40.85 18.32 -5.73
CA ALA A 324 -41.43 17.03 -5.36
C ALA A 324 -40.38 15.98 -4.98
N GLU A 325 -40.79 15.00 -4.18
CA GLU A 325 -39.97 13.86 -3.77
C GLU A 325 -40.66 12.53 -4.11
N GLY A 326 -39.89 11.55 -4.60
CA GLY A 326 -40.35 10.16 -4.80
C GLY A 326 -39.99 9.56 -6.17
N VAL A 327 -40.05 8.23 -6.26
CA VAL A 327 -39.71 7.46 -7.48
C VAL A 327 -40.64 7.79 -8.64
N ILE A 328 -41.94 7.96 -8.35
CA ILE A 328 -42.97 8.35 -9.31
C ILE A 328 -43.75 9.52 -8.73
N VAL A 329 -43.83 10.62 -9.46
CA VAL A 329 -44.47 11.88 -9.04
C VAL A 329 -45.35 12.45 -10.15
N GLU A 330 -46.29 13.32 -9.79
CA GLU A 330 -47.13 14.06 -10.74
C GLU A 330 -47.00 15.57 -10.48
N HIS A 331 -46.90 16.38 -11.53
CA HIS A 331 -46.85 17.84 -11.46
C HIS A 331 -47.84 18.49 -12.43
N GLU A 332 -48.49 19.58 -12.03
CA GLU A 332 -49.41 20.35 -12.87
C GLU A 332 -48.76 21.65 -13.37
N PHE A 333 -48.53 21.72 -14.68
CA PHE A 333 -48.01 22.91 -15.34
C PHE A 333 -49.15 23.81 -15.78
N LEU A 334 -49.19 25.05 -15.27
CA LEU A 334 -50.30 26.01 -15.48
C LEU A 334 -50.07 27.01 -16.63
N GLU A 335 -48.83 27.17 -17.09
CA GLU A 335 -48.45 28.11 -18.15
C GLU A 335 -47.63 27.43 -19.25
N ASP A 336 -47.70 27.99 -20.45
CA ASP A 336 -46.88 27.52 -21.58
C ASP A 336 -45.41 27.87 -21.37
N GLY A 337 -44.50 26.99 -21.80
CA GLY A 337 -43.08 27.22 -21.61
C GLY A 337 -42.17 26.07 -22.02
N GLU A 338 -40.88 26.36 -21.96
CA GLU A 338 -39.78 25.38 -22.06
C GLU A 338 -39.25 25.12 -20.64
N TYR A 339 -39.32 23.87 -20.19
CA TYR A 339 -38.97 23.42 -18.86
C TYR A 339 -37.75 22.49 -18.91
N GLN A 340 -36.87 22.57 -17.90
CA GLN A 340 -35.75 21.65 -17.74
C GLN A 340 -35.94 20.81 -16.48
N ILE A 341 -36.52 19.64 -16.66
CA ILE A 341 -36.86 18.71 -15.59
C ILE A 341 -35.58 18.11 -15.05
N THR A 342 -35.20 18.51 -13.84
CA THR A 342 -34.06 18.00 -13.08
C THR A 342 -34.53 16.89 -12.15
N LEU A 343 -33.78 15.79 -12.12
CA LEU A 343 -33.86 14.77 -11.08
C LEU A 343 -32.49 14.66 -10.41
N ASN A 344 -32.46 14.86 -9.09
CA ASN A 344 -31.34 14.46 -8.25
C ASN A 344 -31.69 13.13 -7.58
N VAL A 345 -30.78 12.16 -7.60
CA VAL A 345 -30.90 10.92 -6.82
C VAL A 345 -29.78 10.85 -5.80
N THR A 346 -30.09 10.44 -4.58
CA THR A 346 -29.10 10.24 -3.50
C THR A 346 -29.05 8.77 -3.13
N ASP A 347 -27.85 8.21 -3.04
CA ASP A 347 -27.61 6.81 -2.68
C ASP A 347 -27.53 6.57 -1.16
N THR A 348 -27.50 5.29 -0.77
CA THR A 348 -27.31 4.85 0.63
C THR A 348 -26.05 5.38 1.33
N ASN A 349 -25.07 5.87 0.58
CA ASN A 349 -23.79 6.39 1.07
C ASN A 349 -23.74 7.94 1.07
N GLY A 350 -24.82 8.59 0.62
CA GLY A 350 -25.05 10.04 0.68
C GLY A 350 -24.49 10.85 -0.49
N GLU A 351 -23.91 10.22 -1.53
CA GLU A 351 -23.53 10.95 -2.74
C GLU A 351 -24.79 11.23 -3.58
N THR A 352 -24.80 12.34 -4.31
CA THR A 352 -25.97 12.78 -5.09
C THR A 352 -25.61 12.99 -6.56
N THR A 353 -26.34 12.30 -7.44
CA THR A 353 -26.14 12.35 -8.89
C THR A 353 -27.31 13.09 -9.54
N LYS A 354 -27.09 13.81 -10.65
CA LYS A 354 -28.09 14.66 -11.32
C LYS A 354 -28.31 14.29 -12.79
N ALA A 355 -29.57 14.22 -13.21
CA ALA A 355 -29.99 14.15 -14.62
C ALA A 355 -30.94 15.31 -14.98
N VAL A 356 -31.03 15.63 -16.28
CA VAL A 356 -31.91 16.69 -16.82
C VAL A 356 -32.56 16.22 -18.12
N LYS A 357 -33.88 16.39 -18.28
CA LYS A 357 -34.62 16.17 -19.54
C LYS A 357 -35.52 17.38 -19.87
N PRO A 358 -35.57 17.86 -21.12
CA PRO A 358 -36.41 19.01 -21.50
C PRO A 358 -37.88 18.63 -21.69
N LEU A 359 -38.78 19.61 -21.51
CA LEU A 359 -40.22 19.49 -21.74
C LEU A 359 -40.78 20.82 -22.30
N SER A 360 -41.62 20.77 -23.34
CA SER A 360 -42.17 21.94 -24.02
C SER A 360 -43.71 21.92 -24.04
N LEU A 361 -44.36 22.98 -23.57
CA LEU A 361 -45.83 23.08 -23.42
C LEU A 361 -46.41 24.30 -24.15
N SER A 362 -47.61 24.18 -24.75
CA SER A 362 -48.23 25.25 -25.56
C SER A 362 -49.76 25.20 -25.65
N ALA A 363 -50.43 26.35 -25.50
CA ALA A 363 -51.88 26.53 -25.49
C ALA A 363 -52.58 26.25 -26.83
N GLU A 364 -51.84 26.16 -27.94
CA GLU A 364 -52.42 25.65 -29.20
C GLU A 364 -52.69 24.13 -29.17
N GLY A 365 -52.16 23.42 -28.17
CA GLY A 365 -52.32 21.99 -27.98
C GLY A 365 -51.43 21.17 -28.91
N GLY A 366 -50.35 20.62 -28.37
CA GLY A 366 -49.61 19.56 -29.04
C GLY A 366 -50.40 18.25 -29.10
N PHE A 367 -50.11 17.42 -30.09
CA PHE A 367 -50.51 16.01 -30.15
C PHE A 367 -49.26 15.12 -30.19
N SER A 368 -49.38 13.85 -29.76
CA SER A 368 -48.22 12.95 -29.78
C SER A 368 -47.91 12.54 -31.22
N ILE A 369 -46.82 13.08 -31.77
CA ILE A 369 -46.20 12.51 -32.95
C ILE A 369 -45.57 11.18 -32.55
N LYS A 370 -46.19 10.10 -33.00
CA LYS A 370 -45.75 8.70 -32.82
C LYS A 370 -45.67 8.02 -34.16
N PHE A 371 -44.58 7.31 -34.40
CA PHE A 371 -44.45 6.37 -35.50
C PHE A 371 -43.96 5.02 -35.00
N SER A 372 -44.19 3.98 -35.80
CA SER A 372 -43.58 2.67 -35.64
C SER A 372 -42.70 2.34 -36.84
N LEU A 373 -41.70 1.49 -36.61
CA LEU A 373 -40.82 0.93 -37.64
C LEU A 373 -41.31 -0.45 -38.07
N GLN A 374 -41.08 -0.81 -39.34
CA GLN A 374 -41.20 -2.19 -39.80
C GLN A 374 -40.13 -2.52 -40.87
N PRO A 375 -39.25 -3.52 -40.65
CA PRO A 375 -39.08 -4.27 -39.40
C PRO A 375 -38.65 -3.35 -38.24
N ASP A 376 -38.94 -3.78 -37.01
CA ASP A 376 -38.63 -3.05 -35.78
C ASP A 376 -37.20 -3.44 -35.33
N ASP A 377 -36.22 -2.99 -36.10
CA ASP A 377 -34.80 -3.21 -35.82
C ASP A 377 -34.25 -2.01 -35.03
N ALA A 378 -33.48 -2.27 -33.97
CA ALA A 378 -32.75 -1.24 -33.24
C ALA A 378 -31.32 -1.75 -32.93
N PRO A 379 -30.27 -1.12 -33.50
CA PRO A 379 -30.31 -0.04 -34.49
C PRO A 379 -30.80 -0.50 -35.88
N LEU A 380 -31.13 0.47 -36.74
CA LEU A 380 -31.44 0.20 -38.15
C LEU A 380 -30.18 -0.24 -38.90
N ARG A 381 -30.31 -0.97 -40.00
CA ARG A 381 -29.18 -1.42 -40.83
C ARG A 381 -29.05 -0.60 -42.12
N ALA A 382 -27.83 -0.26 -42.50
CA ALA A 382 -27.57 0.47 -43.74
C ALA A 382 -28.03 -0.34 -44.97
N ASN A 383 -28.55 0.37 -45.97
CA ASN A 383 -29.09 -0.15 -47.24
C ASN A 383 -30.30 -1.10 -47.10
N ILE A 384 -30.91 -1.21 -45.91
CA ILE A 384 -32.21 -1.87 -45.70
C ILE A 384 -33.34 -0.83 -45.80
N GLY A 385 -34.46 -1.23 -46.39
CA GLY A 385 -35.66 -0.39 -46.54
C GLY A 385 -36.63 -0.59 -45.38
N TYR A 386 -36.79 0.43 -44.54
CA TYR A 386 -37.68 0.45 -43.38
C TYR A 386 -38.97 1.20 -43.68
N GLN A 387 -40.11 0.66 -43.27
CA GLN A 387 -41.39 1.37 -43.29
C GLN A 387 -41.55 2.20 -42.01
N PHE A 388 -41.62 3.52 -42.18
CA PHE A 388 -41.94 4.46 -41.12
C PHE A 388 -43.44 4.75 -41.17
N ASP A 389 -44.15 4.43 -40.09
CA ASP A 389 -45.62 4.45 -40.03
C ASP A 389 -46.13 5.37 -38.92
N ALA A 390 -46.58 6.57 -39.29
CA ALA A 390 -47.18 7.54 -38.39
C ALA A 390 -48.68 7.31 -38.15
N THR A 391 -49.22 6.10 -38.36
CA THR A 391 -50.64 5.82 -38.06
C THR A 391 -50.98 5.94 -36.58
N ALA A 392 -50.02 5.68 -35.69
CA ALA A 392 -50.15 5.86 -34.24
C ALA A 392 -50.16 7.33 -33.77
N THR A 393 -49.82 8.29 -34.64
CA THR A 393 -49.99 9.72 -34.34
C THR A 393 -51.48 10.04 -34.21
N ALA A 394 -51.91 10.41 -33.01
CA ALA A 394 -53.27 10.84 -32.73
C ALA A 394 -53.49 12.28 -33.18
N ALA A 395 -54.71 12.62 -33.61
CA ALA A 395 -55.08 14.01 -33.88
C ALA A 395 -55.42 14.72 -32.54
N PRO A 396 -55.26 16.05 -32.45
CA PRO A 396 -55.77 16.81 -31.30
C PRO A 396 -57.31 16.73 -31.28
N GLU A 397 -57.94 16.90 -30.11
CA GLU A 397 -59.37 16.56 -29.88
C GLU A 397 -60.37 17.18 -30.89
N ASN A 398 -60.04 18.32 -31.49
CA ASN A 398 -60.89 19.03 -32.45
C ASN A 398 -60.27 19.14 -33.87
N GLY A 399 -59.18 18.42 -34.15
CA GLY A 399 -58.45 18.50 -35.41
C GLY A 399 -58.45 17.19 -36.20
N LYS A 400 -58.17 17.29 -37.50
CA LYS A 400 -57.89 16.15 -38.37
C LYS A 400 -56.51 16.32 -38.99
N LEU A 401 -55.67 15.30 -38.90
CA LEU A 401 -54.34 15.29 -39.52
C LEU A 401 -54.49 15.11 -41.04
N THR A 402 -53.95 16.06 -41.82
CA THR A 402 -54.13 16.16 -43.27
C THR A 402 -52.87 15.88 -44.07
N GLN A 403 -51.69 16.23 -43.53
CA GLN A 403 -50.41 16.06 -44.20
C GLN A 403 -49.33 15.58 -43.22
N TYR A 404 -48.42 14.76 -43.72
CA TYR A 404 -47.26 14.21 -43.01
C TYR A 404 -46.05 14.40 -43.92
N THR A 405 -44.98 15.00 -43.41
CA THR A 405 -43.74 15.27 -44.14
C THR A 405 -42.57 14.78 -43.30
N TRP A 406 -41.71 13.97 -43.91
CA TRP A 406 -40.56 13.34 -43.28
C TRP A 406 -39.28 13.90 -43.89
N ASN A 407 -38.30 14.24 -43.06
CA ASN A 407 -36.92 14.51 -43.44
C ASN A 407 -36.02 13.56 -42.66
N PHE A 408 -35.33 12.65 -43.35
CA PHE A 408 -34.56 11.60 -42.70
C PHE A 408 -33.19 12.05 -42.18
N GLY A 409 -32.78 13.30 -42.41
CA GLY A 409 -31.50 13.85 -41.93
C GLY A 409 -30.27 13.43 -42.75
N ASP A 410 -30.43 12.55 -43.74
CA ASP A 410 -29.36 11.98 -44.55
C ASP A 410 -29.14 12.67 -45.92
N ASN A 411 -29.79 13.83 -46.13
CA ASN A 411 -29.84 14.59 -47.38
C ASN A 411 -30.53 13.87 -48.56
N SER A 412 -31.32 12.81 -48.31
CA SER A 412 -32.14 12.15 -49.36
C SER A 412 -33.32 13.02 -49.87
N GLY A 413 -33.63 14.12 -49.19
CA GLY A 413 -34.77 14.99 -49.46
C GLY A 413 -35.98 14.66 -48.57
N THR A 414 -37.08 15.37 -48.78
CA THR A 414 -38.31 15.15 -48.00
C THR A 414 -39.25 14.15 -48.66
N GLN A 415 -39.85 13.28 -47.86
CA GLN A 415 -40.92 12.37 -48.27
C GLN A 415 -42.26 12.83 -47.68
N SER A 416 -43.38 12.47 -48.32
CA SER A 416 -44.72 12.84 -47.85
C SER A 416 -45.69 11.67 -47.89
N GLY A 417 -46.45 11.50 -46.81
CA GLY A 417 -47.38 10.38 -46.65
C GLY A 417 -47.44 9.88 -45.20
N ARG A 418 -48.58 9.31 -44.79
CA ARG A 418 -48.77 8.79 -43.41
C ARG A 418 -47.93 7.54 -43.12
N LYS A 419 -47.62 6.77 -44.17
CA LYS A 419 -46.58 5.75 -44.18
C LYS A 419 -45.61 6.06 -45.31
N VAL A 420 -44.31 5.87 -45.07
CA VAL A 420 -43.26 6.03 -46.07
C VAL A 420 -42.23 4.91 -45.93
N THR A 421 -41.38 4.71 -46.93
CA THR A 421 -40.30 3.73 -46.87
C THR A 421 -38.99 4.43 -47.19
N HIS A 422 -38.02 4.30 -46.29
CA HIS A 422 -36.71 4.91 -46.41
C HIS A 422 -35.59 3.91 -46.17
N SER A 423 -34.44 4.14 -46.78
CA SER A 423 -33.23 3.33 -46.61
C SER A 423 -32.03 4.26 -46.50
N TYR A 424 -31.37 4.23 -45.35
CA TYR A 424 -30.16 4.99 -45.11
C TYR A 424 -28.98 4.31 -45.81
N ARG A 425 -28.23 5.06 -46.62
CA ARG A 425 -27.16 4.49 -47.45
C ARG A 425 -25.87 4.21 -46.68
N ASN A 426 -25.57 5.06 -45.71
CA ASN A 426 -24.39 5.01 -44.86
C ASN A 426 -24.85 4.80 -43.41
N GLU A 427 -23.90 4.45 -42.56
CA GLU A 427 -24.06 4.36 -41.11
C GLU A 427 -23.89 5.75 -40.47
N GLY A 428 -24.48 5.95 -39.29
CA GLY A 428 -24.46 7.24 -38.58
C GLY A 428 -25.67 7.48 -37.68
N ILE A 429 -25.58 8.54 -36.88
CA ILE A 429 -26.75 9.16 -36.22
C ILE A 429 -27.38 10.13 -37.22
N TYR A 430 -28.68 9.96 -37.45
CA TYR A 430 -29.48 10.86 -38.27
C TYR A 430 -30.62 11.46 -37.47
N THR A 431 -30.83 12.77 -37.59
CA THR A 431 -32.01 13.43 -37.03
C THR A 431 -33.18 13.28 -37.99
N LEU A 432 -34.11 12.38 -37.67
CA LEU A 432 -35.38 12.24 -38.37
C LEU A 432 -36.36 13.31 -37.89
N THR A 433 -36.70 14.25 -38.76
CA THR A 433 -37.74 15.25 -38.50
C THR A 433 -39.06 14.78 -39.13
N LEU A 434 -40.10 14.56 -38.31
CA LEU A 434 -41.47 14.35 -38.77
C LEU A 434 -42.31 15.59 -38.47
N THR A 435 -42.80 16.24 -39.52
CA THR A 435 -43.75 17.36 -39.46
C THR A 435 -45.14 16.90 -39.87
N VAL A 436 -46.15 17.17 -39.04
CA VAL A 436 -47.54 16.80 -39.26
C VAL A 436 -48.42 18.06 -39.23
N PHE A 437 -49.36 18.15 -40.17
CA PHE A 437 -50.28 19.29 -40.33
C PHE A 437 -51.73 18.87 -40.08
N THR A 438 -52.51 19.81 -39.57
CA THR A 438 -53.96 19.67 -39.36
C THR A 438 -54.79 20.34 -40.48
N GLU A 439 -56.08 20.04 -40.55
CA GLU A 439 -57.04 20.71 -41.44
C GLU A 439 -57.22 22.20 -41.12
N THR A 440 -56.93 22.62 -39.88
CA THR A 440 -56.93 24.04 -39.45
C THR A 440 -55.62 24.77 -39.77
N GLY A 441 -54.62 24.08 -40.35
CA GLY A 441 -53.33 24.67 -40.71
C GLY A 441 -52.29 24.70 -39.58
N GLN A 442 -52.63 24.19 -38.39
CA GLN A 442 -51.64 23.98 -37.32
C GLN A 442 -50.60 22.97 -37.78
N THR A 443 -49.35 23.17 -37.35
CA THR A 443 -48.20 22.37 -37.72
C THR A 443 -47.44 21.98 -36.47
N GLN A 444 -47.15 20.69 -36.30
CA GLN A 444 -46.27 20.21 -35.25
C GLN A 444 -45.12 19.42 -35.86
N THR A 445 -43.93 19.59 -35.29
CA THR A 445 -42.71 18.88 -35.69
C THR A 445 -42.14 18.17 -34.48
N LYS A 446 -41.73 16.91 -34.65
CA LYS A 446 -40.92 16.18 -33.66
C LYS A 446 -39.68 15.60 -34.34
N GLU A 447 -38.57 15.70 -33.65
CA GLU A 447 -37.30 15.11 -34.07
C GLU A 447 -37.05 13.81 -33.30
N PHE A 448 -36.45 12.84 -33.99
CA PHE A 448 -36.10 11.54 -33.44
C PHE A 448 -34.66 11.22 -33.86
N PRO A 449 -33.76 10.88 -32.91
CA PRO A 449 -32.47 10.33 -33.27
C PRO A 449 -32.68 8.92 -33.86
N ILE A 450 -32.19 8.70 -35.07
CA ILE A 450 -32.20 7.40 -35.74
C ILE A 450 -30.76 6.95 -35.89
N GLN A 451 -30.41 5.86 -35.20
CA GLN A 451 -29.14 5.19 -35.35
C GLN A 451 -29.23 4.19 -36.51
N VAL A 452 -28.26 4.26 -37.42
CA VAL A 452 -28.10 3.37 -38.57
C VAL A 452 -26.71 2.78 -38.55
N GLY A 453 -26.65 1.45 -38.64
CA GLY A 453 -25.49 0.69 -38.21
C GLY A 453 -25.41 0.68 -36.69
N ASP A 454 -24.65 -0.29 -36.21
CA ASP A 454 -24.04 -0.18 -34.90
C ASP A 454 -22.94 0.90 -35.00
N LEU A 455 -22.98 1.89 -34.10
CA LEU A 455 -22.13 3.08 -34.19
C LEU A 455 -20.71 2.83 -33.70
N ASN A 456 -20.08 1.75 -34.20
CA ASN A 456 -18.69 1.39 -33.97
C ASN A 456 -18.24 1.69 -32.53
N THR A 457 -19.03 1.22 -31.57
CA THR A 457 -18.59 1.21 -30.18
C THR A 457 -17.67 0.02 -30.07
N SER A 458 -16.37 0.26 -30.26
CA SER A 458 -15.36 -0.75 -29.94
C SER A 458 -15.69 -1.40 -28.58
N PRO A 459 -15.41 -2.69 -28.40
CA PRO A 459 -15.41 -3.30 -27.08
C PRO A 459 -14.50 -2.48 -26.14
N ASN A 460 -14.72 -2.59 -24.84
CA ASN A 460 -13.85 -2.02 -23.81
C ASN A 460 -13.11 -3.19 -23.14
N ALA A 461 -11.83 -3.33 -23.51
CA ALA A 461 -10.96 -4.38 -22.99
C ALA A 461 -10.53 -4.08 -21.56
N LEU A 462 -10.68 -5.06 -20.68
CA LEU A 462 -10.27 -5.00 -19.28
C LEU A 462 -9.60 -6.32 -18.89
N ILE A 463 -8.40 -6.22 -18.30
CA ILE A 463 -7.64 -7.37 -17.78
C ILE A 463 -7.71 -7.36 -16.26
N THR A 464 -8.24 -8.43 -15.67
CA THR A 464 -7.98 -8.79 -14.27
C THR A 464 -7.02 -9.99 -14.20
N SER A 465 -6.33 -10.13 -13.08
CA SER A 465 -5.25 -11.11 -12.93
C SER A 465 -5.13 -11.68 -11.51
N VAL A 466 -4.59 -12.91 -11.44
CA VAL A 466 -4.19 -13.57 -10.19
C VAL A 466 -2.76 -14.10 -10.37
N PRO A 467 -1.75 -13.58 -9.64
CA PRO A 467 -1.83 -12.50 -8.65
C PRO A 467 -2.28 -11.17 -9.27
N ALA A 468 -3.01 -10.36 -8.49
CA ALA A 468 -3.45 -9.04 -8.93
C ALA A 468 -2.28 -8.06 -9.07
N ALA A 469 -2.39 -7.11 -10.01
CA ALA A 469 -1.39 -6.07 -10.20
C ALA A 469 -1.33 -5.12 -8.99
N VAL A 470 -0.13 -4.86 -8.47
CA VAL A 470 0.12 -3.91 -7.38
C VAL A 470 0.92 -2.74 -7.95
N GLY A 471 0.43 -1.51 -7.79
CA GLY A 471 1.05 -0.33 -8.40
C GLY A 471 1.11 -0.36 -9.94
N GLY A 472 0.20 -1.11 -10.58
CA GLY A 472 0.15 -1.26 -12.04
C GLY A 472 1.10 -2.31 -12.63
N SER A 473 1.68 -3.20 -11.81
CA SER A 473 2.46 -4.36 -12.28
C SER A 473 2.20 -5.62 -11.46
N ILE A 474 2.19 -6.77 -12.12
CA ILE A 474 2.08 -8.11 -11.53
C ILE A 474 3.51 -8.57 -11.22
N ASN A 475 3.87 -8.59 -9.94
CA ASN A 475 5.25 -8.82 -9.52
C ASN A 475 5.43 -10.25 -8.98
N GLY A 476 6.54 -10.91 -9.31
CA GLY A 476 6.86 -12.23 -8.77
C GLY A 476 8.30 -12.66 -9.03
N SER A 477 8.57 -13.96 -8.85
CA SER A 477 9.87 -14.56 -9.15
C SER A 477 9.72 -15.83 -9.98
N VAL A 478 10.73 -16.17 -10.78
CA VAL A 478 10.70 -17.35 -11.65
C VAL A 478 10.50 -18.68 -10.88
N PRO A 479 9.70 -19.63 -11.40
CA PRO A 479 8.68 -19.43 -12.43
C PRO A 479 7.47 -18.69 -11.83
N LEU A 480 7.00 -17.64 -12.50
CA LEU A 480 5.79 -16.90 -12.12
C LEU A 480 4.63 -17.35 -13.00
N THR A 481 3.65 -18.05 -12.42
CA THR A 481 2.38 -18.35 -13.08
C THR A 481 1.38 -17.24 -12.80
N VAL A 482 0.79 -16.68 -13.85
CA VAL A 482 -0.26 -15.66 -13.79
C VAL A 482 -1.49 -16.16 -14.52
N LYS A 483 -2.65 -16.03 -13.89
CA LYS A 483 -3.96 -16.27 -14.50
C LYS A 483 -4.56 -14.93 -14.88
N PHE A 484 -4.98 -14.80 -16.12
CA PHE A 484 -5.59 -13.60 -16.67
C PHE A 484 -7.06 -13.84 -16.99
N SER A 485 -7.88 -12.82 -16.80
CA SER A 485 -9.31 -12.82 -17.11
C SER A 485 -9.69 -11.56 -17.85
N ALA A 486 -10.57 -11.72 -18.83
CA ALA A 486 -11.25 -10.67 -19.56
C ALA A 486 -12.74 -10.59 -19.18
N ASN A 487 -13.17 -11.25 -18.10
CA ASN A 487 -14.60 -11.33 -17.72
C ASN A 487 -15.24 -9.96 -17.43
N ASP A 488 -14.42 -8.98 -17.03
CA ASP A 488 -14.86 -7.60 -16.76
C ASP A 488 -14.86 -6.73 -18.02
N SER A 489 -14.40 -7.25 -19.16
CA SER A 489 -14.49 -6.57 -20.46
C SER A 489 -15.94 -6.46 -20.89
N THR A 490 -16.30 -5.31 -21.46
CA THR A 490 -17.67 -5.00 -21.85
C THR A 490 -17.75 -4.65 -23.32
N ASP A 491 -18.90 -4.94 -23.93
CA ASP A 491 -19.23 -4.47 -25.25
C ASP A 491 -20.69 -3.95 -25.20
N PRO A 492 -20.98 -2.71 -25.63
CA PRO A 492 -22.35 -2.19 -25.67
C PRO A 492 -23.31 -3.07 -26.47
N ASN A 493 -22.81 -3.76 -27.49
CA ASN A 493 -23.56 -4.66 -28.37
C ASN A 493 -23.59 -6.11 -27.86
N LYS A 494 -22.73 -6.44 -26.90
CA LYS A 494 -22.64 -7.75 -26.22
C LYS A 494 -22.31 -8.92 -27.15
N ASP A 495 -21.55 -8.66 -28.22
CA ASP A 495 -21.27 -9.58 -29.32
C ASP A 495 -19.77 -9.79 -29.60
N ILE A 496 -18.91 -9.66 -28.58
CA ILE A 496 -17.49 -10.06 -28.62
C ILE A 496 -17.37 -11.51 -29.14
N VAL A 497 -16.70 -11.70 -30.28
CA VAL A 497 -16.51 -13.01 -30.91
C VAL A 497 -15.11 -13.60 -30.67
N GLU A 498 -14.12 -12.77 -30.37
CA GLU A 498 -12.73 -13.19 -30.20
C GLU A 498 -12.04 -12.48 -29.03
N PHE A 499 -11.27 -13.26 -28.28
CA PHE A 499 -10.35 -12.81 -27.23
C PHE A 499 -8.98 -13.36 -27.60
N SER A 500 -7.98 -12.50 -27.77
CA SER A 500 -6.60 -12.88 -28.11
C SER A 500 -5.63 -12.30 -27.09
N TRP A 501 -4.78 -13.16 -26.52
CA TRP A 501 -3.73 -12.79 -25.57
C TRP A 501 -2.36 -12.94 -26.23
N ASP A 502 -1.55 -11.90 -26.09
CA ASP A 502 -0.10 -11.87 -26.33
C ASP A 502 0.57 -11.68 -24.96
N PHE A 503 1.45 -12.60 -24.53
CA PHE A 503 2.03 -12.56 -23.18
C PHE A 503 3.43 -11.97 -23.08
N ASP A 504 4.13 -11.78 -24.21
CA ASP A 504 5.49 -11.22 -24.25
C ASP A 504 5.61 -9.89 -25.01
N GLY A 505 4.57 -9.50 -25.74
CA GLY A 505 4.44 -8.23 -26.45
C GLY A 505 5.05 -8.23 -27.85
N ASP A 506 5.29 -9.40 -28.46
CA ASP A 506 5.85 -9.50 -29.82
C ASP A 506 4.85 -9.20 -30.95
N GLY A 507 3.55 -9.10 -30.63
CA GLY A 507 2.46 -8.85 -31.56
C GLY A 507 1.81 -10.12 -32.12
N ILE A 508 2.13 -11.30 -31.59
CA ILE A 508 1.57 -12.60 -31.97
C ILE A 508 0.68 -13.14 -30.83
N SER A 509 -0.43 -13.77 -31.19
CA SER A 509 -1.35 -14.39 -30.24
C SER A 509 -0.78 -15.70 -29.69
N ASP A 510 -0.58 -15.76 -28.38
CA ASP A 510 -0.20 -16.96 -27.62
C ASP A 510 -1.43 -17.82 -27.24
N ALA A 511 -2.54 -17.18 -26.88
CA ALA A 511 -3.73 -17.85 -26.36
C ALA A 511 -5.04 -17.16 -26.77
N LEU A 512 -6.12 -17.95 -26.80
CA LEU A 512 -7.47 -17.49 -27.15
C LEU A 512 -8.47 -17.77 -26.03
N GLY A 513 -9.50 -16.93 -25.93
CA GLY A 513 -10.63 -17.08 -25.00
C GLY A 513 -10.57 -16.14 -23.80
N GLY A 514 -11.72 -15.87 -23.17
CA GLY A 514 -11.84 -14.84 -22.12
C GLY A 514 -11.11 -15.10 -20.80
N ASN A 515 -10.46 -16.25 -20.63
CA ASN A 515 -9.60 -16.54 -19.48
C ASN A 515 -8.39 -17.34 -19.96
N ALA A 516 -7.19 -17.01 -19.49
CA ALA A 516 -5.94 -17.65 -19.90
C ALA A 516 -4.95 -17.78 -18.73
N GLU A 517 -3.94 -18.64 -18.86
CA GLU A 517 -2.91 -18.86 -17.84
C GLU A 517 -1.55 -18.98 -18.51
N HIS A 518 -0.58 -18.16 -18.08
CA HIS A 518 0.79 -18.14 -18.60
C HIS A 518 1.78 -18.37 -17.45
N THR A 519 2.95 -18.97 -17.75
CA THR A 519 4.02 -19.17 -16.76
C THR A 519 5.34 -18.66 -17.29
N TYR A 520 5.78 -17.53 -16.75
CA TYR A 520 7.06 -16.90 -17.05
C TYR A 520 8.19 -17.65 -16.36
N THR A 521 9.01 -18.36 -17.15
CA THR A 521 10.14 -19.17 -16.65
C THR A 521 11.45 -18.40 -16.53
N ASP A 522 11.57 -17.28 -17.24
CA ASP A 522 12.75 -16.43 -17.28
C ASP A 522 12.50 -15.10 -16.58
N THR A 523 13.57 -14.42 -16.17
CA THR A 523 13.48 -13.12 -15.51
C THR A 523 13.35 -12.00 -16.53
N GLY A 524 12.43 -11.06 -16.32
CA GLY A 524 12.22 -9.95 -17.25
C GLY A 524 11.03 -9.07 -16.87
N GLU A 525 10.84 -8.02 -17.67
CA GLU A 525 9.60 -7.24 -17.72
C GLU A 525 8.85 -7.68 -18.98
N TYR A 526 7.59 -8.08 -18.83
CA TYR A 526 6.72 -8.51 -19.93
C TYR A 526 5.51 -7.57 -20.02
N LEU A 527 5.04 -7.31 -21.24
CA LEU A 527 3.85 -6.53 -21.51
C LEU A 527 2.79 -7.45 -22.11
N VAL A 528 1.80 -7.81 -21.31
CA VAL A 528 0.67 -8.63 -21.75
C VAL A 528 -0.35 -7.75 -22.44
N VAL A 529 -0.75 -8.14 -23.65
CA VAL A 529 -1.76 -7.43 -24.43
C VAL A 529 -2.96 -8.34 -24.65
N LEU A 530 -4.11 -7.94 -24.14
CA LEU A 530 -5.41 -8.49 -24.53
C LEU A 530 -5.90 -7.70 -25.74
N THR A 531 -6.28 -8.38 -26.82
CA THR A 531 -7.06 -7.81 -27.93
C THR A 531 -8.42 -8.47 -27.98
N LEU A 532 -9.47 -7.66 -28.01
CA LEU A 532 -10.84 -8.11 -28.28
C LEU A 532 -11.20 -7.85 -29.74
N THR A 533 -12.04 -8.71 -30.32
CA THR A 533 -12.72 -8.46 -31.60
C THR A 533 -14.22 -8.71 -31.44
N ASP A 534 -15.06 -7.77 -31.86
CA ASP A 534 -16.52 -7.93 -31.95
C ASP A 534 -16.97 -8.60 -33.26
N ALA A 535 -18.29 -8.81 -33.43
CA ALA A 535 -18.83 -9.49 -34.60
C ALA A 535 -18.70 -8.70 -35.90
N ASP A 536 -18.59 -7.37 -35.82
CA ASP A 536 -18.41 -6.45 -36.95
C ASP A 536 -16.93 -6.23 -37.31
N GLY A 537 -16.02 -6.68 -36.45
CA GLY A 537 -14.57 -6.65 -36.64
C GLY A 537 -13.87 -5.46 -35.99
N ASN A 538 -14.56 -4.67 -35.15
CA ASN A 538 -13.93 -3.62 -34.36
C ASN A 538 -13.13 -4.25 -33.22
N LYS A 539 -12.15 -3.50 -32.72
CA LYS A 539 -11.17 -3.99 -31.75
C LYS A 539 -10.89 -2.95 -30.68
N ASP A 540 -10.48 -3.45 -29.54
CA ASP A 540 -9.86 -2.69 -28.47
C ASP A 540 -8.82 -3.55 -27.75
N THR A 541 -7.91 -2.89 -27.02
CA THR A 541 -6.78 -3.53 -26.38
C THR A 541 -6.54 -3.02 -24.97
N ALA A 542 -6.29 -3.97 -24.06
CA ALA A 542 -5.84 -3.68 -22.70
C ALA A 542 -4.42 -4.22 -22.48
N GLU A 543 -3.64 -3.51 -21.65
CA GLU A 543 -2.27 -3.87 -21.32
C GLU A 543 -2.12 -4.20 -19.82
N ALA A 544 -1.34 -5.23 -19.49
CA ALA A 544 -0.92 -5.53 -18.13
C ALA A 544 0.59 -5.79 -18.08
N LYS A 545 1.29 -5.17 -17.12
CA LYS A 545 2.73 -5.36 -16.92
C LYS A 545 2.99 -6.52 -15.96
N VAL A 546 3.98 -7.35 -16.29
CA VAL A 546 4.45 -8.43 -15.42
C VAL A 546 5.95 -8.27 -15.19
N SER A 547 6.37 -8.11 -13.93
CA SER A 547 7.77 -8.05 -13.53
C SER A 547 8.19 -9.36 -12.85
N VAL A 548 9.15 -10.06 -13.44
CA VAL A 548 9.59 -11.38 -12.99
C VAL A 548 11.05 -11.31 -12.54
N GLY A 549 11.25 -11.27 -11.22
CA GLY A 549 12.57 -11.25 -10.60
C GLY A 549 13.21 -12.63 -10.46
N GLU A 550 14.49 -12.65 -10.12
CA GLU A 550 15.21 -13.88 -9.74
C GLU A 550 14.63 -14.51 -8.47
N ARG A 551 14.60 -15.84 -8.40
CA ARG A 551 14.18 -16.55 -7.19
C ARG A 551 15.32 -16.62 -6.17
N GLY A 552 15.22 -15.82 -5.11
CA GLY A 552 16.18 -15.85 -4.01
C GLY A 552 16.35 -17.26 -3.40
N VAL A 553 17.57 -17.59 -2.96
CA VAL A 553 17.83 -18.84 -2.22
C VAL A 553 17.13 -18.83 -0.86
N GLN A 554 16.42 -19.91 -0.54
CA GLN A 554 15.72 -20.13 0.72
C GLN A 554 16.25 -21.42 1.36
N ALA A 555 17.15 -21.28 2.33
CA ALA A 555 17.67 -22.40 3.09
C ALA A 555 16.54 -23.08 3.87
N ARG A 556 16.45 -24.41 3.79
CA ARG A 556 15.63 -25.21 4.69
C ARG A 556 16.54 -26.17 5.45
N LEU A 557 16.23 -26.38 6.72
CA LEU A 557 16.98 -27.25 7.60
C LEU A 557 16.03 -28.11 8.43
N SER A 558 16.29 -29.41 8.47
CA SER A 558 15.69 -30.34 9.42
C SER A 558 16.80 -31.10 10.16
N ALA A 559 16.49 -31.59 11.36
CA ALA A 559 17.41 -32.38 12.17
C ALA A 559 16.67 -33.50 12.90
N ASN A 560 17.30 -34.66 13.03
CA ASN A 560 16.74 -35.82 13.71
C ASN A 560 17.84 -36.66 14.39
N PRO A 561 17.75 -36.94 15.70
CA PRO A 561 16.82 -36.35 16.67
C PRO A 561 17.20 -34.92 17.08
N ILE A 562 16.21 -34.11 17.49
CA ILE A 562 16.46 -32.77 18.08
C ILE A 562 16.79 -32.81 19.58
N ALA A 563 16.65 -33.97 20.24
CA ALA A 563 17.01 -34.14 21.65
C ALA A 563 17.41 -35.59 21.98
N GLY A 564 18.26 -35.77 22.98
CA GLY A 564 18.69 -37.09 23.47
C GLY A 564 19.83 -37.00 24.49
N GLU A 565 20.35 -38.15 24.95
CA GLU A 565 21.47 -38.19 25.91
C GLU A 565 22.83 -38.02 25.22
N ALA A 566 23.81 -37.43 25.91
CA ALA A 566 25.20 -37.40 25.43
C ALA A 566 25.85 -38.80 25.45
N PRO A 567 26.62 -39.21 24.41
CA PRO A 567 26.86 -38.51 23.16
C PRO A 567 25.68 -38.66 22.18
N LEU A 568 25.16 -37.53 21.68
CA LEU A 568 24.01 -37.51 20.78
C LEU A 568 24.47 -37.41 19.31
N ALA A 569 24.22 -38.45 18.52
CA ALA A 569 24.35 -38.40 17.07
C ALA A 569 23.07 -37.82 16.44
N VAL A 570 23.22 -36.76 15.63
CA VAL A 570 22.14 -36.06 14.94
C VAL A 570 22.41 -36.06 13.44
N SER A 571 21.42 -36.47 12.66
CA SER A 571 21.39 -36.30 11.21
C SER A 571 20.70 -34.98 10.88
N PHE A 572 21.33 -34.17 10.04
CA PHE A 572 20.82 -32.92 9.51
C PHE A 572 20.59 -33.05 8.01
N ASP A 573 19.47 -32.49 7.53
CA ASP A 573 19.09 -32.53 6.12
C ASP A 573 18.62 -31.13 5.65
N ALA A 574 19.31 -30.64 4.63
CA ALA A 574 19.12 -29.37 3.94
C ALA A 574 18.54 -29.51 2.52
N SER A 575 18.17 -30.72 2.08
CA SER A 575 17.71 -31.03 0.72
C SER A 575 16.44 -30.28 0.30
N GLY A 576 15.63 -29.82 1.27
CA GLY A 576 14.49 -28.93 1.03
C GLY A 576 14.86 -27.48 0.66
N THR A 577 16.14 -27.11 0.64
CA THR A 577 16.59 -25.77 0.24
C THR A 577 16.21 -25.48 -1.21
N THR A 578 15.45 -24.40 -1.43
CA THR A 578 15.01 -23.97 -2.76
C THR A 578 15.80 -22.77 -3.25
N THR A 579 16.01 -22.66 -4.57
CA THR A 579 16.74 -21.57 -5.21
C THR A 579 16.25 -21.41 -6.66
N ASP A 580 16.72 -20.37 -7.34
CA ASP A 580 16.57 -20.23 -8.78
C ASP A 580 17.21 -21.40 -9.53
N PRO A 581 16.53 -22.05 -10.51
CA PRO A 581 17.16 -23.06 -11.36
C PRO A 581 18.40 -22.56 -12.11
N SER A 582 18.48 -21.26 -12.42
CA SER A 582 19.63 -20.63 -13.07
C SER A 582 20.82 -20.37 -12.11
N ASP A 583 20.57 -20.31 -10.79
CA ASP A 583 21.57 -20.09 -9.74
C ASP A 583 21.48 -21.17 -8.64
N PRO A 584 21.90 -22.42 -8.94
CA PRO A 584 21.81 -23.53 -8.01
C PRO A 584 22.71 -23.36 -6.78
N VAL A 585 22.34 -24.00 -5.67
CA VAL A 585 23.19 -24.08 -4.47
C VAL A 585 24.43 -24.91 -4.76
N VAL A 586 25.61 -24.30 -4.64
CA VAL A 586 26.91 -24.95 -4.89
C VAL A 586 27.61 -25.40 -3.61
N THR A 587 27.19 -24.92 -2.44
CA THR A 587 27.84 -25.21 -1.15
C THR A 587 26.88 -25.02 0.02
N PHE A 588 26.97 -25.91 1.01
CA PHE A 588 26.40 -25.71 2.34
C PHE A 588 27.51 -25.54 3.38
N GLU A 589 27.40 -24.48 4.19
CA GLU A 589 28.25 -24.20 5.35
C GLU A 589 27.48 -24.52 6.64
N TRP A 590 28.03 -25.43 7.44
CA TRP A 590 27.43 -26.01 8.63
C TRP A 590 28.15 -25.57 9.90
N ASN A 591 27.44 -24.90 10.82
CA ASN A 591 27.91 -24.55 12.15
C ASN A 591 27.05 -25.27 13.19
N PHE A 592 27.63 -26.13 14.02
CA PHE A 592 26.88 -26.97 14.96
C PHE A 592 26.56 -26.28 16.30
N GLY A 593 27.02 -25.04 16.52
CA GLY A 593 26.72 -24.26 17.72
C GLY A 593 27.55 -24.61 18.96
N ASP A 594 28.54 -25.50 18.84
CA ASP A 594 29.39 -26.00 19.93
C ASP A 594 30.84 -25.46 19.91
N ASN A 595 31.07 -24.39 19.14
CA ASN A 595 32.39 -23.79 18.84
C ASN A 595 33.34 -24.68 18.01
N THR A 596 32.86 -25.77 17.40
CA THR A 596 33.66 -26.43 16.35
C THR A 596 33.74 -25.58 15.08
N PRO A 597 34.80 -25.72 14.26
CA PRO A 597 34.94 -24.99 13.01
C PRO A 597 33.80 -25.29 12.03
N VAL A 598 33.36 -24.25 11.31
CA VAL A 598 32.33 -24.38 10.25
C VAL A 598 32.80 -25.41 9.21
N ARG A 599 31.95 -26.39 8.92
CA ARG A 599 32.21 -27.46 7.94
C ARG A 599 31.50 -27.15 6.63
N ARG A 600 32.20 -27.30 5.51
CA ARG A 600 31.56 -27.36 4.19
C ARG A 600 31.28 -28.80 3.82
N ASP A 601 30.06 -29.07 3.39
CA ASP A 601 29.62 -30.41 2.99
C ASP A 601 28.43 -30.35 2.02
N ASN A 602 27.90 -31.52 1.67
CA ASN A 602 26.66 -31.67 0.92
C ASN A 602 25.42 -31.36 1.80
N ALA A 603 24.22 -31.56 1.24
CA ALA A 603 22.95 -31.24 1.89
C ALA A 603 22.60 -32.14 3.09
N GLN A 604 23.21 -33.32 3.24
CA GLN A 604 22.94 -34.28 4.31
C GLN A 604 24.21 -34.61 5.10
N ILE A 605 24.20 -34.32 6.40
CA ILE A 605 25.36 -34.48 7.28
C ILE A 605 24.98 -35.09 8.62
N THR A 606 25.86 -35.89 9.20
CA THR A 606 25.71 -36.37 10.59
C THR A 606 26.77 -35.74 11.47
N TYR A 607 26.38 -35.30 12.67
CA TYR A 607 27.25 -34.74 13.69
C TYR A 607 27.00 -35.38 15.05
N VAL A 608 28.01 -35.39 15.93
CA VAL A 608 27.92 -36.05 17.26
C VAL A 608 28.28 -35.07 18.37
N TYR A 609 27.28 -34.62 19.11
CA TYR A 609 27.45 -33.78 20.29
C TYR A 609 27.88 -34.63 21.49
N LYS A 610 29.12 -34.43 21.95
CA LYS A 610 29.74 -35.25 23.02
C LYS A 610 29.50 -34.73 24.44
N GLN A 611 29.08 -33.48 24.58
CA GLN A 611 28.86 -32.81 25.86
C GLN A 611 27.38 -32.48 26.02
N ILE A 612 26.96 -32.32 27.28
CA ILE A 612 25.61 -31.85 27.60
C ILE A 612 25.48 -30.35 27.29
N GLY A 613 24.29 -29.94 26.84
CA GLY A 613 24.02 -28.54 26.52
C GLY A 613 22.91 -28.38 25.49
N THR A 614 22.55 -27.12 25.24
CA THR A 614 21.65 -26.70 24.16
C THR A 614 22.49 -26.03 23.08
N TYR A 615 22.38 -26.51 21.84
CA TYR A 615 23.20 -26.07 20.72
C TYR A 615 22.31 -25.56 19.57
N THR A 616 22.60 -24.37 19.05
CA THR A 616 21.91 -23.82 17.87
C THR A 616 22.70 -24.18 16.62
N ALA A 617 22.29 -25.22 15.92
CA ALA A 617 22.86 -25.58 14.62
C ALA A 617 22.37 -24.58 13.56
N THR A 618 23.30 -24.04 12.78
CA THR A 618 23.06 -23.07 11.70
C THR A 618 23.58 -23.64 10.38
N LEU A 619 22.70 -23.66 9.39
CA LEU A 619 23.00 -23.90 7.98
C LEU A 619 23.13 -22.56 7.26
N THR A 620 24.13 -22.43 6.38
CA THR A 620 24.18 -21.39 5.35
C THR A 620 24.25 -22.06 3.98
N ALA A 621 23.21 -21.91 3.16
CA ALA A 621 23.22 -22.31 1.75
C ALA A 621 23.83 -21.18 0.90
N ILE A 622 24.68 -21.53 -0.06
CA ILE A 622 25.40 -20.58 -0.93
C ILE A 622 25.24 -21.00 -2.39
N THR A 623 24.79 -20.08 -3.24
CA THR A 623 24.58 -20.31 -4.68
C THR A 623 25.83 -20.02 -5.52
N GLY A 624 25.80 -20.36 -6.81
CA GLY A 624 26.90 -20.12 -7.75
C GLY A 624 27.26 -18.65 -7.91
N SER A 625 26.26 -17.76 -7.87
CA SER A 625 26.44 -16.30 -7.86
C SER A 625 26.96 -15.74 -6.52
N GLY A 626 26.96 -16.56 -5.46
CA GLY A 626 27.39 -16.18 -4.12
C GLY A 626 26.28 -15.64 -3.21
N LYS A 627 25.01 -15.65 -3.64
CA LYS A 627 23.86 -15.36 -2.76
C LYS A 627 23.83 -16.36 -1.61
N LYS A 628 23.37 -15.91 -0.43
CA LYS A 628 23.35 -16.71 0.80
C LYS A 628 21.99 -16.69 1.48
N SER A 629 21.62 -17.81 2.09
CA SER A 629 20.44 -17.93 2.95
C SER A 629 20.76 -18.82 4.15
N THR A 630 20.14 -18.56 5.29
CA THR A 630 20.44 -19.25 6.54
C THR A 630 19.19 -19.88 7.16
N ALA A 631 19.34 -21.08 7.71
CA ALA A 631 18.32 -21.76 8.50
C ALA A 631 18.92 -22.30 9.80
N GLN A 632 18.13 -22.38 10.87
CA GLN A 632 18.60 -22.78 12.19
C GLN A 632 17.68 -23.81 12.84
N THR A 633 18.25 -24.63 13.72
CA THR A 633 17.50 -25.56 14.58
C THR A 633 18.23 -25.76 15.91
N VAL A 634 17.49 -26.07 16.97
CA VAL A 634 18.00 -26.22 18.33
C VAL A 634 18.09 -27.70 18.69
N ILE A 635 19.26 -28.12 19.18
CA ILE A 635 19.56 -29.49 19.61
C ILE A 635 19.77 -29.50 21.13
N ASN A 636 19.02 -30.35 21.85
CA ASN A 636 19.09 -30.48 23.30
C ASN A 636 19.76 -31.78 23.74
N VAL A 637 20.97 -31.67 24.26
CA VAL A 637 21.80 -32.81 24.66
C VAL A 637 21.79 -32.94 26.19
N ASN A 638 21.06 -33.95 26.65
CA ASN A 638 20.77 -34.21 28.05
C ASN A 638 21.87 -35.04 28.72
N PRO A 639 22.04 -34.95 30.05
CA PRO A 639 22.89 -35.87 30.80
C PRO A 639 22.36 -37.31 30.72
N VAL A 640 23.29 -38.25 30.75
CA VAL A 640 22.99 -39.69 30.85
C VAL A 640 22.28 -39.99 32.15
N SER A 641 21.08 -40.56 32.08
CA SER A 641 20.28 -40.95 33.25
C SER A 641 20.73 -42.31 33.78
N LEU A 642 21.69 -42.31 34.70
CA LEU A 642 22.21 -43.49 35.39
C LEU A 642 22.13 -43.30 36.91
N LYS A 643 21.53 -44.26 37.63
CA LYS A 643 21.50 -44.27 39.09
C LYS A 643 21.60 -45.67 39.69
N ALA A 644 22.71 -45.96 40.34
CA ALA A 644 22.98 -47.19 41.06
C ALA A 644 22.02 -47.38 42.25
N CYS A 645 21.57 -48.61 42.45
CA CYS A 645 20.86 -49.05 43.65
C CYS A 645 20.87 -50.57 43.73
N PHE A 646 21.00 -51.12 44.94
CA PHE A 646 20.73 -52.53 45.18
C PHE A 646 19.88 -52.78 46.43
N THR A 647 19.30 -53.97 46.48
CA THR A 647 18.74 -54.59 47.67
C THR A 647 19.54 -55.85 48.02
N MET A 648 19.37 -56.33 49.25
CA MET A 648 20.10 -57.48 49.80
C MET A 648 19.14 -58.33 50.63
N SER A 649 19.26 -59.65 50.52
CA SER A 649 18.34 -60.61 51.17
C SER A 649 18.35 -60.55 52.69
N ARG A 650 19.48 -60.15 53.30
CA ARG A 650 19.63 -59.86 54.73
C ARG A 650 20.78 -58.87 54.96
N LYS A 651 20.61 -57.98 55.94
CA LYS A 651 21.66 -57.04 56.38
C LYS A 651 22.51 -57.55 57.54
N THR A 652 22.10 -58.64 58.19
CA THR A 652 22.82 -59.21 59.34
C THR A 652 22.80 -60.73 59.32
N GLY A 653 23.72 -61.36 60.07
CA GLY A 653 23.73 -62.80 60.32
C GLY A 653 24.98 -63.27 61.07
N ALA A 654 24.96 -64.48 61.62
CA ALA A 654 26.18 -65.12 62.12
C ALA A 654 27.08 -65.60 60.96
N ALA A 655 28.39 -65.66 61.18
CA ALA A 655 29.34 -66.24 60.22
C ALA A 655 29.24 -67.78 60.21
N PRO A 656 29.25 -68.46 59.04
CA PRO A 656 29.25 -67.89 57.69
C PRO A 656 27.86 -67.42 57.23
N VAL A 657 27.80 -66.25 56.58
CA VAL A 657 26.54 -65.65 56.09
C VAL A 657 26.57 -65.43 54.58
N THR A 658 25.72 -66.20 53.89
CA THR A 658 25.37 -65.97 52.49
C THR A 658 24.31 -64.88 52.34
N VAL A 659 24.59 -63.89 51.49
CA VAL A 659 23.70 -62.80 51.10
C VAL A 659 23.53 -62.81 49.58
N GLN A 660 22.28 -62.82 49.13
CA GLN A 660 21.92 -62.55 47.73
C GLN A 660 21.74 -61.04 47.58
N PHE A 661 22.36 -60.47 46.56
CA PHE A 661 22.21 -59.07 46.18
C PHE A 661 21.32 -58.96 44.95
N SER A 662 20.58 -57.86 44.80
CA SER A 662 19.88 -57.57 43.55
C SER A 662 19.94 -56.10 43.17
N SER A 663 20.36 -55.82 41.93
CA SER A 663 20.49 -54.48 41.36
C SER A 663 19.19 -53.96 40.72
N LYS A 664 18.06 -54.64 40.89
CA LYS A 664 16.75 -54.31 40.26
C LYS A 664 16.24 -52.88 40.51
N CYS A 665 16.68 -52.20 41.56
CA CYS A 665 16.30 -50.81 41.81
C CYS A 665 17.22 -49.78 41.11
N THR A 666 18.30 -50.21 40.47
CA THR A 666 19.14 -49.38 39.59
C THR A 666 18.29 -48.85 38.43
N ARG A 667 18.45 -47.56 38.11
CA ARG A 667 17.76 -46.87 37.01
C ARG A 667 18.75 -46.47 35.93
N GLY A 668 18.27 -46.43 34.69
CA GLY A 668 19.10 -46.20 33.50
C GLY A 668 19.42 -47.48 32.72
N VAL A 669 20.00 -47.31 31.54
CA VAL A 669 20.55 -48.43 30.75
C VAL A 669 21.95 -48.71 31.29
N VAL A 670 22.22 -49.94 31.72
CA VAL A 670 23.52 -50.34 32.30
C VAL A 670 24.27 -51.22 31.30
N SER A 671 25.48 -50.82 30.91
CA SER A 671 26.39 -51.60 30.06
C SER A 671 27.45 -52.39 30.85
N GLY A 672 27.66 -52.07 32.14
CA GLY A 672 28.57 -52.82 33.02
C GLY A 672 28.21 -52.69 34.49
N THR A 673 28.53 -53.74 35.27
CA THR A 673 28.34 -53.80 36.73
C THR A 673 29.61 -54.28 37.41
N LYS A 674 29.98 -53.66 38.53
CA LYS A 674 31.08 -54.11 39.40
C LYS A 674 30.65 -54.04 40.86
N TRP A 675 30.84 -55.14 41.58
CA TRP A 675 30.63 -55.26 43.01
C TRP A 675 31.95 -55.37 43.74
N ASN A 676 32.06 -54.70 44.87
CA ASN A 676 33.09 -54.94 45.88
C ASN A 676 32.38 -55.25 47.20
N PHE A 677 32.66 -56.41 47.80
CA PHE A 677 31.94 -56.87 48.99
C PHE A 677 32.57 -56.38 50.31
N GLY A 678 33.69 -55.66 50.27
CA GLY A 678 34.38 -55.14 51.45
C GLY A 678 35.26 -56.16 52.19
N ASP A 679 35.26 -57.44 51.78
CA ASP A 679 36.12 -58.52 52.30
C ASP A 679 37.33 -58.83 51.41
N GLY A 680 37.56 -58.02 50.37
CA GLY A 680 38.58 -58.23 49.34
C GLY A 680 38.10 -59.04 48.13
N LYS A 681 36.87 -59.57 48.12
CA LYS A 681 36.27 -60.23 46.95
C LYS A 681 35.43 -59.24 46.13
N GLU A 682 35.38 -59.45 44.83
CA GLU A 682 34.64 -58.63 43.84
C GLU A 682 33.78 -59.53 42.93
N SER A 683 32.78 -58.98 42.25
CA SER A 683 32.00 -59.67 41.22
C SER A 683 31.57 -58.71 40.10
N ILE A 684 31.31 -59.24 38.90
CA ILE A 684 30.74 -58.50 37.76
C ILE A 684 29.31 -58.95 37.42
N GLU A 685 28.77 -59.94 38.14
CA GLU A 685 27.41 -60.43 37.91
C GLU A 685 26.37 -59.36 38.25
N ARG A 686 25.21 -59.40 37.58
CA ARG A 686 24.14 -58.41 37.77
C ARG A 686 23.48 -58.51 39.16
N ASP A 687 23.29 -59.72 39.65
CA ASP A 687 22.58 -60.01 40.90
C ASP A 687 23.35 -61.14 41.65
N PRO A 688 24.55 -60.87 42.21
CA PRO A 688 25.44 -61.91 42.73
C PRO A 688 24.98 -62.49 44.07
N VAL A 689 25.49 -63.68 44.38
CA VAL A 689 25.48 -64.27 45.73
C VAL A 689 26.88 -64.24 46.29
N HIS A 690 27.04 -63.78 47.53
CA HIS A 690 28.32 -63.78 48.23
C HIS A 690 28.18 -64.33 49.66
N THR A 691 29.24 -64.96 50.17
CA THR A 691 29.30 -65.51 51.53
C THR A 691 30.45 -64.88 52.30
N PHE A 692 30.13 -64.30 53.44
CA PHE A 692 31.10 -63.75 54.39
C PHE A 692 31.43 -64.81 55.45
N ASP A 693 32.68 -65.25 55.44
CA ASP A 693 33.15 -66.38 56.23
C ASP A 693 33.58 -65.99 57.67
N THR A 694 33.77 -64.69 57.95
CA THR A 694 34.22 -64.19 59.26
C THR A 694 33.30 -63.08 59.81
N PRO A 695 33.17 -62.94 61.14
CA PRO A 695 32.52 -61.80 61.77
C PRO A 695 33.20 -60.47 61.43
N GLY A 696 32.40 -59.42 61.22
CA GLY A 696 32.86 -58.10 60.79
C GLY A 696 31.75 -57.25 60.19
N THR A 697 32.01 -55.95 60.01
CA THR A 697 31.11 -55.02 59.31
C THR A 697 31.66 -54.77 57.92
N TYR A 698 30.91 -55.18 56.90
CA TYR A 698 31.32 -55.08 55.50
C TYR A 698 30.54 -53.99 54.79
N THR A 699 31.25 -53.09 54.10
CA THR A 699 30.65 -52.10 53.20
C THR A 699 30.63 -52.67 51.79
N ILE A 700 29.43 -52.96 51.28
CA ILE A 700 29.25 -53.47 49.93
C ILE A 700 29.01 -52.28 49.00
N LYS A 701 29.79 -52.18 47.93
CA LYS A 701 29.66 -51.17 46.89
C LYS A 701 29.25 -51.83 45.57
N LEU A 702 28.21 -51.29 44.94
CA LEU A 702 27.88 -51.53 43.53
C LEU A 702 28.27 -50.30 42.73
N GLU A 703 29.06 -50.48 41.68
CA GLU A 703 29.32 -49.52 40.62
C GLU A 703 28.58 -49.99 39.36
N VAL A 704 27.82 -49.10 38.74
CA VAL A 704 27.13 -49.36 37.47
C VAL A 704 27.63 -48.36 36.43
N GLN A 705 27.80 -48.82 35.20
CA GLN A 705 28.36 -48.03 34.10
C GLN A 705 27.40 -47.98 32.92
N LYS A 706 27.34 -46.81 32.27
CA LYS A 706 26.83 -46.62 30.91
C LYS A 706 27.82 -45.73 30.16
N ASP A 707 28.37 -46.23 29.05
CA ASP A 707 29.40 -45.53 28.27
C ASP A 707 30.55 -45.07 29.18
N ASN A 708 30.82 -43.75 29.27
CA ASN A 708 31.85 -43.18 30.15
C ASN A 708 31.31 -42.70 31.51
N VAL A 709 30.03 -42.94 31.82
CA VAL A 709 29.39 -42.51 33.06
C VAL A 709 29.31 -43.69 34.03
N ILE A 710 29.77 -43.48 35.26
CA ILE A 710 29.70 -44.43 36.37
C ILE A 710 28.91 -43.79 37.50
N ASP A 711 27.94 -44.51 38.06
CA ASP A 711 27.34 -44.18 39.35
C ASP A 711 27.57 -45.33 40.35
N SER A 712 27.51 -45.04 41.65
CA SER A 712 27.73 -46.06 42.67
C SER A 712 26.83 -45.92 43.90
N PHE A 713 26.44 -47.07 44.44
CA PHE A 713 25.63 -47.20 45.65
C PHE A 713 26.32 -48.10 46.65
N SER A 714 26.21 -47.79 47.94
CA SER A 714 26.81 -48.58 49.02
C SER A 714 25.84 -48.81 50.18
N ASP A 715 25.94 -49.99 50.78
CA ASP A 715 25.17 -50.41 51.96
C ASP A 715 26.01 -51.39 52.81
N ILE A 716 25.57 -51.71 54.02
CA ILE A 716 26.36 -52.46 55.01
C ILE A 716 25.73 -53.82 55.33
N VAL A 717 26.58 -54.84 55.49
CA VAL A 717 26.25 -56.13 56.14
C VAL A 717 27.01 -56.25 57.45
N GLU A 718 26.30 -56.53 58.55
CA GLU A 718 26.92 -56.89 59.84
C GLU A 718 26.96 -58.40 60.03
N VAL A 719 28.16 -58.96 60.10
CA VAL A 719 28.40 -60.37 60.39
C VAL A 719 28.82 -60.53 61.84
N ARG A 720 28.10 -61.37 62.56
CA ARG A 720 28.25 -61.59 64.00
C ARG A 720 28.92 -62.93 64.27
N VAL A 721 29.45 -63.09 65.48
CA VAL A 721 29.78 -64.41 66.04
C VAL A 721 28.46 -65.15 66.29
N GLU A 722 28.46 -66.49 66.19
CA GLU A 722 27.32 -67.33 66.62
C GLU A 722 26.95 -67.13 68.11
#